data_AF-A0A8H5MCL2-F1
#
_entry.id   AF-A0A8H5MCL2-F1
#
_cell.length_a   1.000
_cell.length_b   1.000
_cell.length_c   1.000
_cell.angle_alpha   90.00
_cell.angle_beta   90.00
_cell.angle_gamma   90.00
#
_symmetry.space_group_name_H-M   'P 1'
#
loop_
_entity.id
_entity.type
_entity.pdbx_description
1 polymer ?
#
loop_
_entity_poly.entity_id
_entity_poly.type
_entity_poly.pdbx_seq_one_letter_code
_entity_poly.pdbx_strand_id
1 'polypeptide(L)'
;MTWSWSDIKLDRRCPAQAGRVSLSTLHPSSSSFIITYTLSPTMPRERSMSGTIPSMETSNEGLKDNTIIIVLGASGDLAKKKTLPALFGLFRQNFLPRDVKIVGYARTKMDHAEFLKRSTSYIKNPNDDPEISKNIDDFKAILTYVPGDYEDGSAFDKLNEHLEEVESHYQSKESNRLFYLALPPSVFIPVAKNIKEHCYVTKGGINRIIVEKPFGKDSDSARELLGSLKKYWTEDETFRIDHYLGKEMVKNLLVLRFANVTMNSSWDKNSISNVQITFKEPFGTEGRGGYFDEFGIIRDILQNHLLQVLSILAMERPVSFAAEDIRDEKVKVLRAIPPIERDDVLLGQYVAANGKPGYLDDETVPHNSVCPTFAATTLWIHNPRWEGVPFILKAGKALNEAKVEVRIQFKDVTQGIFKDIARNELVIRIQPSEAVYLKMNAKTPGLYTRAMPTEMDLTYKRRFVDAQIPEAYEALILDALKGDHSNFVRHDELDVAWKIFTPILHWIDGLSGQTPRPVGYPYGSRGPKELDAFVGKYGYRRANEGYVWPVVSLASFCCTENWSVLNAPALKSPLATIMSSDPILNELLVPLHVSYIQKLGKSQDDLMYHLTAHLRMNAIYWGLTALCIMNYRDALDRNEMIVYVMSCWDEKAGGFGAHPDHDAHILSTLSAIQILITQDAIDQLNIDCVVKFILSLQQPSGIFAGDSFGEVDTRFSYIAINALSLLGRLKDLDVEKTVGYIVQCRNFDGGFGSRIGAESHAGQVFVCCAALTILDRLDEIDTPTLSWWLAERQLPNGGLNGRPEKLEDVGFRAWISLFAIHLLFWSQVCYSFWVLASLSMLKKVDYIDSNKLISFILSAQDSEGGGIADRPGDMPDVFHTHFGVAGLSILGYPGLVDIDPVYCMPAAVIERLGLRKDWQALDRRKA
;
A
#
# COMPACT_ATOMS: atom_id res chain seq x y z
N MET A 1 -30.32 -22.42 46.58
CA MET A 1 -29.98 -23.77 46.09
C MET A 1 -28.47 -23.87 46.05
N THR A 2 -27.90 -24.57 47.03
CA THR A 2 -26.51 -25.07 47.08
C THR A 2 -26.32 -26.18 46.01
N TRP A 3 -25.12 -26.51 45.52
CA TRP A 3 -24.23 -27.63 45.91
C TRP A 3 -23.05 -27.63 44.89
N SER A 4 -21.77 -27.49 45.24
CA SER A 4 -20.74 -28.40 45.81
C SER A 4 -20.18 -29.52 44.89
N TRP A 5 -18.85 -29.64 44.95
CA TRP A 5 -17.97 -30.63 44.32
C TRP A 5 -18.18 -32.07 44.84
N SER A 6 -18.05 -33.07 43.95
CA SER A 6 -17.27 -34.34 44.10
C SER A 6 -17.92 -35.50 43.32
N ASP A 7 -17.20 -36.14 42.39
CA ASP A 7 -17.06 -37.62 42.35
C ASP A 7 -16.07 -38.14 41.29
N ILE A 8 -15.38 -39.20 41.69
CA ILE A 8 -14.22 -39.89 41.10
C ILE A 8 -14.67 -41.20 40.43
N LYS A 9 -14.08 -41.61 39.28
CA LYS A 9 -13.42 -42.93 39.09
C LYS A 9 -12.80 -43.15 37.69
N LEU A 10 -11.60 -43.74 37.74
CA LEU A 10 -10.74 -44.24 36.66
C LEU A 10 -11.30 -45.50 35.97
N ASP A 11 -10.94 -45.72 34.69
CA ASP A 11 -10.29 -46.98 34.27
C ASP A 11 -9.35 -46.80 33.06
N ARG A 12 -8.33 -47.67 33.03
CA ARG A 12 -7.07 -47.67 32.30
C ARG A 12 -7.19 -48.33 30.91
N ARG A 13 -6.36 -47.87 29.95
CA ARG A 13 -5.55 -48.73 29.06
C ARG A 13 -4.53 -47.90 28.24
N CYS A 14 -3.24 -48.26 28.40
CA CYS A 14 -2.09 -47.91 27.56
C CYS A 14 -1.78 -49.15 26.67
N PRO A 15 -0.91 -49.10 25.62
CA PRO A 15 0.51 -48.79 25.79
C PRO A 15 1.17 -47.95 24.67
N ALA A 16 2.25 -47.27 25.08
CA ALA A 16 3.27 -46.68 24.23
C ALA A 16 4.25 -47.73 23.66
N GLN A 17 4.87 -47.44 22.51
CA GLN A 17 6.14 -48.02 22.09
C GLN A 17 7.08 -46.90 21.62
N ALA A 18 8.24 -46.83 22.28
CA ALA A 18 9.41 -46.04 21.90
C ALA A 18 10.47 -46.98 21.31
N GLY A 19 11.15 -46.55 20.24
CA GLY A 19 12.30 -47.22 19.65
C GLY A 19 13.54 -46.33 19.73
N ARG A 20 14.59 -46.86 20.37
CA ARG A 20 15.93 -46.27 20.58
C ARG A 20 16.75 -46.19 19.28
N VAL A 21 17.67 -45.23 19.19
CA VAL A 21 18.97 -45.41 18.52
C VAL A 21 20.08 -44.89 19.43
N SER A 22 21.16 -45.67 19.52
CA SER A 22 22.29 -45.58 20.44
C SER A 22 23.35 -44.54 20.07
N LEU A 23 23.93 -43.90 21.08
CA LEU A 23 25.23 -43.24 21.02
C LEU A 23 26.33 -44.26 21.38
N SER A 24 27.28 -44.49 20.48
CA SER A 24 28.53 -45.19 20.75
C SER A 24 29.66 -44.17 20.99
N THR A 25 30.44 -44.45 22.03
CA THR A 25 31.68 -43.80 22.45
C THR A 25 32.85 -44.13 21.51
N LEU A 26 33.72 -43.15 21.21
CA LEU A 26 35.15 -43.37 20.88
C LEU A 26 35.97 -42.10 21.21
N HIS A 27 37.09 -42.30 21.91
CA HIS A 27 38.11 -41.32 22.31
C HIS A 27 39.13 -41.07 21.16
N PRO A 28 40.11 -40.14 21.28
CA PRO A 28 40.66 -39.38 20.16
C PRO A 28 41.96 -39.99 19.62
N SER A 29 42.22 -39.81 18.32
CA SER A 29 43.54 -39.99 17.75
C SER A 29 43.84 -38.89 16.73
N SER A 30 44.96 -38.22 16.99
CA SER A 30 45.64 -37.24 16.16
C SER A 30 46.03 -37.77 14.78
N SER A 31 45.68 -37.04 13.72
CA SER A 31 46.50 -36.95 12.50
C SER A 31 45.94 -35.89 11.56
N SER A 32 46.78 -34.91 11.26
CA SER A 32 46.56 -33.83 10.31
C SER A 32 46.37 -34.36 8.89
N PHE A 33 45.28 -33.99 8.23
CA PHE A 33 45.16 -34.05 6.77
C PHE A 33 44.49 -32.76 6.28
N ILE A 34 45.24 -32.03 5.46
CA ILE A 34 44.83 -30.85 4.71
C ILE A 34 43.82 -31.32 3.65
N ILE A 35 42.58 -30.81 3.70
CA ILE A 35 41.60 -30.96 2.63
C ILE A 35 41.19 -29.56 2.17
N THR A 36 41.67 -29.20 0.99
CA THR A 36 41.19 -28.09 0.16
C THR A 36 39.72 -28.29 -0.20
N TYR A 37 38.85 -27.37 0.23
CA TYR A 37 37.46 -27.32 -0.24
C TYR A 37 37.37 -26.44 -1.49
N THR A 38 37.22 -27.08 -2.64
CA THR A 38 36.62 -26.48 -3.85
C THR A 38 35.18 -26.09 -3.56
N LEU A 39 34.84 -24.82 -3.76
CA LEU A 39 33.47 -24.30 -3.71
C LEU A 39 32.63 -24.93 -4.83
N SER A 40 31.77 -25.88 -4.49
CA SER A 40 30.63 -26.24 -5.33
C SER A 40 29.53 -25.18 -5.15
N PRO A 41 28.84 -24.74 -6.21
CA PRO A 41 27.76 -23.79 -6.09
C PRO A 41 26.60 -24.46 -5.33
N THR A 42 26.24 -23.87 -4.20
CA THR A 42 25.09 -24.25 -3.39
C THR A 42 23.82 -24.22 -4.24
N MET A 43 23.13 -25.36 -4.36
CA MET A 43 21.78 -25.40 -4.89
C MET A 43 20.87 -24.41 -4.11
N PRO A 44 20.00 -23.66 -4.79
CA PRO A 44 19.07 -22.76 -4.11
C PRO A 44 18.14 -23.56 -3.20
N ARG A 45 18.04 -23.14 -1.93
CA ARG A 45 17.04 -23.64 -0.98
C ARG A 45 15.64 -23.55 -1.60
N GLU A 46 14.89 -24.65 -1.56
CA GLU A 46 13.47 -24.68 -1.93
C GLU A 46 12.71 -23.54 -1.23
N ARG A 47 12.05 -22.69 -2.01
CA ARG A 47 11.13 -21.66 -1.49
C ARG A 47 9.99 -22.36 -0.74
N SER A 48 9.75 -21.94 0.49
CA SER A 48 8.54 -22.32 1.25
C SER A 48 7.28 -22.08 0.41
N MET A 49 6.54 -23.15 0.07
CA MET A 49 5.33 -23.14 -0.77
C MET A 49 4.06 -22.60 -0.08
N SER A 50 4.20 -21.82 0.99
CA SER A 50 3.04 -21.30 1.72
C SER A 50 2.32 -20.22 0.90
N GLY A 51 1.08 -20.48 0.50
CA GLY A 51 0.21 -19.51 -0.19
C GLY A 51 0.22 -19.58 -1.72
N THR A 52 0.91 -20.55 -2.32
CA THR A 52 0.86 -20.78 -3.78
C THR A 52 -0.55 -21.23 -4.18
N ILE A 53 -1.15 -20.59 -5.20
CA ILE A 53 -2.43 -21.00 -5.77
C ILE A 53 -2.16 -22.25 -6.63
N PRO A 54 -2.60 -23.46 -6.23
CA PRO A 54 -2.12 -24.72 -6.82
C PRO A 54 -2.45 -24.92 -8.31
N SER A 55 -3.30 -24.09 -8.91
CA SER A 55 -3.68 -24.22 -10.32
C SER A 55 -2.92 -23.36 -11.30
N MET A 56 -2.15 -22.36 -10.86
CA MET A 56 -1.20 -21.72 -11.77
C MET A 56 -0.03 -22.67 -12.10
N GLU A 57 -0.02 -23.86 -11.50
CA GLU A 57 0.87 -24.99 -11.81
C GLU A 57 0.15 -26.15 -12.52
N THR A 58 -1.07 -25.98 -13.07
CA THR A 58 -1.69 -27.08 -13.83
C THR A 58 -0.78 -27.52 -14.97
N SER A 59 -0.67 -28.84 -15.08
CA SER A 59 0.11 -29.64 -16.04
C SER A 59 -0.34 -29.46 -17.50
N ASN A 60 -0.36 -28.25 -18.00
CA ASN A 60 -0.41 -27.99 -19.44
C ASN A 60 1.02 -27.86 -19.95
N GLU A 61 1.26 -28.36 -21.16
CA GLU A 61 2.54 -28.29 -21.86
C GLU A 61 2.90 -26.81 -22.15
N GLY A 62 3.37 -26.10 -21.12
CA GLY A 62 3.83 -24.73 -21.23
C GLY A 62 4.97 -24.67 -22.24
N LEU A 63 4.92 -23.66 -23.11
CA LEU A 63 5.95 -23.45 -24.12
C LEU A 63 7.20 -22.94 -23.40
N LYS A 64 8.17 -23.83 -23.15
CA LYS A 64 9.39 -23.51 -22.38
C LYS A 64 10.59 -23.19 -23.27
N ASP A 65 10.71 -23.90 -24.40
CA ASP A 65 11.83 -23.82 -25.32
C ASP A 65 11.32 -23.83 -26.78
N ASN A 66 12.19 -23.52 -27.74
CA ASN A 66 11.98 -23.65 -29.20
C ASN A 66 10.65 -23.03 -29.69
N THR A 67 10.34 -21.82 -29.22
CA THR A 67 9.06 -21.17 -29.50
C THR A 67 9.23 -19.97 -30.41
N ILE A 68 8.42 -19.89 -31.46
CA ILE A 68 8.29 -18.71 -32.30
C ILE A 68 6.96 -18.01 -31.99
N ILE A 69 7.03 -16.70 -31.75
CA ILE A 69 5.85 -15.84 -31.60
C ILE A 69 5.66 -15.04 -32.88
N ILE A 70 4.60 -15.33 -33.62
CA ILE A 70 4.28 -14.69 -34.90
C ILE A 70 3.23 -13.61 -34.64
N VAL A 71 3.59 -12.34 -34.84
CA VAL A 71 2.69 -11.20 -34.70
C VAL A 71 2.16 -10.81 -36.07
N LEU A 72 0.96 -11.26 -36.41
CA LEU A 72 0.28 -10.90 -37.65
C LEU A 72 -0.39 -9.53 -37.49
N GLY A 73 -0.22 -8.65 -38.47
CA GLY A 73 -0.58 -7.25 -38.33
C GLY A 73 0.48 -6.42 -37.60
N ALA A 74 1.75 -6.84 -37.64
CA ALA A 74 2.84 -6.18 -36.92
C ALA A 74 3.05 -4.70 -37.26
N SER A 75 2.61 -4.25 -38.44
CA SER A 75 2.64 -2.83 -38.82
C SER A 75 1.49 -2.00 -38.18
N GLY A 76 0.51 -2.65 -37.56
CA GLY A 76 -0.69 -2.03 -36.99
C GLY A 76 -0.47 -1.26 -35.69
N ASP A 77 -1.50 -0.51 -35.29
CA ASP A 77 -1.50 0.31 -34.08
C ASP A 77 -1.48 -0.52 -32.79
N LEU A 78 -2.20 -1.65 -32.77
CA LEU A 78 -2.25 -2.55 -31.62
C LEU A 78 -0.87 -3.19 -31.36
N ALA A 79 -0.24 -3.71 -32.42
CA ALA A 79 1.07 -4.36 -32.33
C ALA A 79 2.13 -3.41 -31.75
N LYS A 80 2.25 -2.20 -32.31
CA LYS A 80 3.27 -1.23 -31.87
C LYS A 80 3.01 -0.65 -30.48
N LYS A 81 1.74 -0.42 -30.10
CA LYS A 81 1.39 0.26 -28.83
C LYS A 81 1.20 -0.69 -27.66
N LYS A 82 0.90 -1.97 -27.90
CA LYS A 82 0.52 -2.93 -26.85
C LYS A 82 1.23 -4.28 -26.97
N THR A 83 1.13 -4.98 -28.10
CA THR A 83 1.65 -6.37 -28.22
C THR A 83 3.17 -6.45 -28.11
N LEU A 84 3.91 -5.66 -28.89
CA LEU A 84 5.38 -5.66 -28.87
C LEU A 84 5.95 -5.09 -27.55
N PRO A 85 5.41 -3.99 -26.99
CA PRO A 85 5.77 -3.56 -25.64
C PRO A 85 5.53 -4.62 -24.57
N ALA A 86 4.44 -5.38 -24.65
CA ALA A 86 4.15 -6.47 -23.71
C ALA A 86 5.15 -7.62 -23.84
N LEU A 87 5.49 -8.02 -25.08
CA LEU A 87 6.54 -9.02 -25.33
C LEU A 87 7.90 -8.56 -24.80
N PHE A 88 8.24 -7.28 -24.94
CA PHE A 88 9.44 -6.70 -24.35
C PHE A 88 9.40 -6.73 -22.80
N GLY A 89 8.26 -6.43 -22.19
CA GLY A 89 8.05 -6.53 -20.74
C GLY A 89 8.32 -7.95 -20.21
N LEU A 90 7.84 -8.97 -20.93
CA LEU A 90 8.09 -10.39 -20.63
C LEU A 90 9.55 -10.80 -20.88
N PHE A 91 10.16 -10.29 -21.96
CA PHE A 91 11.56 -10.52 -22.28
C PHE A 91 12.48 -10.01 -21.18
N ARG A 92 12.31 -8.76 -20.74
CA ARG A 92 13.11 -8.13 -19.67
C ARG A 92 13.02 -8.87 -18.34
N GLN A 93 11.88 -9.52 -18.08
CA GLN A 93 11.64 -10.29 -16.86
C GLN A 93 12.01 -11.77 -17.00
N ASN A 94 12.57 -12.19 -18.13
CA ASN A 94 12.91 -13.59 -18.44
C ASN A 94 11.71 -14.55 -18.34
N PHE A 95 10.51 -14.09 -18.70
CA PHE A 95 9.28 -14.91 -18.74
C PHE A 95 8.99 -15.49 -20.13
N LEU A 96 9.72 -15.07 -21.17
CA LEU A 96 9.61 -15.68 -22.49
C LEU A 96 10.34 -17.05 -22.54
N PRO A 97 9.95 -17.95 -23.46
CA PRO A 97 10.64 -19.21 -23.68
C PRO A 97 12.12 -19.01 -24.02
N ARG A 98 12.96 -20.02 -23.75
CA ARG A 98 14.37 -19.99 -24.15
C ARG A 98 14.50 -19.99 -25.67
N ASP A 99 15.47 -19.24 -26.16
CA ASP A 99 15.77 -19.08 -27.58
C ASP A 99 14.60 -18.58 -28.45
N VAL A 100 13.63 -17.89 -27.82
CA VAL A 100 12.44 -17.36 -28.51
C VAL A 100 12.82 -16.43 -29.67
N LYS A 101 12.09 -16.56 -30.78
CA LYS A 101 12.12 -15.61 -31.89
C LYS A 101 10.74 -15.01 -32.11
N ILE A 102 10.72 -13.72 -32.44
CA ILE A 102 9.49 -12.98 -32.69
C ILE A 102 9.47 -12.56 -34.17
N VAL A 103 8.45 -13.00 -34.90
CA VAL A 103 8.33 -12.76 -36.35
C VAL A 103 7.13 -11.85 -36.59
N GLY A 104 7.37 -10.64 -37.09
CA GLY A 104 6.31 -9.75 -37.55
C GLY A 104 5.87 -10.09 -38.97
N TYR A 105 4.55 -10.09 -39.22
CA TYR A 105 3.98 -10.30 -40.55
C TYR A 105 2.93 -9.24 -40.89
N ALA A 106 3.07 -8.54 -42.02
CA ALA A 106 2.05 -7.63 -42.53
C ALA A 106 2.21 -7.30 -44.03
N ARG A 107 1.14 -6.74 -44.64
CA ARG A 107 1.12 -6.28 -46.04
C ARG A 107 2.15 -5.19 -46.37
N THR A 108 2.52 -4.39 -45.38
CA THR A 108 3.41 -3.24 -45.56
C THR A 108 4.81 -3.75 -45.90
N LYS A 109 5.34 -3.40 -47.07
CA LYS A 109 6.75 -3.66 -47.40
C LYS A 109 7.61 -2.66 -46.61
N MET A 110 8.40 -3.17 -45.68
CA MET A 110 9.39 -2.41 -44.92
C MET A 110 10.65 -3.24 -44.83
N ASP A 111 11.80 -2.58 -44.74
CA ASP A 111 13.05 -3.26 -44.46
C ASP A 111 13.16 -3.62 -42.96
N HIS A 112 14.16 -4.42 -42.63
CA HIS A 112 14.36 -4.89 -41.26
C HIS A 112 14.65 -3.73 -40.29
N ALA A 113 15.41 -2.72 -40.71
CA ALA A 113 15.79 -1.58 -39.87
C ALA A 113 14.57 -0.70 -39.53
N GLU A 114 13.70 -0.46 -40.51
CA GLU A 114 12.44 0.26 -40.34
C GLU A 114 11.50 -0.51 -39.39
N PHE A 115 11.40 -1.83 -39.54
CA PHE A 115 10.62 -2.67 -38.65
C PHE A 115 11.10 -2.58 -37.20
N LEU A 116 12.41 -2.70 -36.96
CA LEU A 116 12.98 -2.59 -35.61
C LEU A 116 12.69 -1.22 -34.99
N LYS A 117 12.92 -0.13 -35.75
CA LYS A 117 12.64 1.24 -35.31
C LYS A 117 11.17 1.43 -34.91
N ARG A 118 10.24 0.90 -35.72
CA ARG A 118 8.80 1.01 -35.46
C ARG A 118 8.39 0.17 -34.25
N SER A 119 8.94 -1.04 -34.13
CA SER A 119 8.65 -1.99 -33.06
C SER A 119 9.06 -1.49 -31.68
N THR A 120 10.16 -0.75 -31.58
CA THR A 120 10.67 -0.23 -30.29
C THR A 120 10.18 1.19 -29.97
N SER A 121 9.44 1.85 -30.87
CA SER A 121 9.08 3.27 -30.74
C SER A 121 8.19 3.63 -29.54
N TYR A 122 7.41 2.68 -29.02
CA TYR A 122 6.53 2.85 -27.86
C TYR A 122 7.07 2.19 -26.58
N ILE A 123 8.26 1.61 -26.65
CA ILE A 123 8.95 1.07 -25.47
C ILE A 123 9.55 2.26 -24.72
N LYS A 124 9.15 2.45 -23.46
CA LYS A 124 9.64 3.56 -22.64
C LYS A 124 11.02 3.21 -22.07
N ASN A 125 11.99 4.10 -22.26
CA ASN A 125 13.25 4.11 -21.51
C ASN A 125 13.31 5.40 -20.65
N PRO A 126 12.63 5.43 -19.48
CA PRO A 126 12.71 6.59 -18.60
C PRO A 126 14.15 6.79 -18.11
N ASN A 127 14.65 8.03 -18.22
CA ASN A 127 16.00 8.47 -17.80
C ASN A 127 17.18 7.89 -18.60
N ASP A 128 16.96 7.39 -19.82
CA ASP A 128 18.00 6.82 -20.69
C ASP A 128 18.87 5.77 -19.97
N ASP A 129 18.20 4.86 -19.25
CA ASP A 129 18.85 3.81 -18.49
C ASP A 129 19.69 2.92 -19.44
N PRO A 130 21.00 2.76 -19.18
CA PRO A 130 21.87 1.92 -19.99
C PRO A 130 21.45 0.45 -20.04
N GLU A 131 20.87 -0.08 -18.95
CA GLU A 131 20.41 -1.46 -18.87
C GLU A 131 19.17 -1.68 -19.75
N ILE A 132 18.22 -0.74 -19.72
CA ILE A 132 17.05 -0.79 -20.59
C ILE A 132 17.46 -0.65 -22.06
N SER A 133 18.43 0.21 -22.36
CA SER A 133 18.97 0.37 -23.73
C SER A 133 19.57 -0.93 -24.24
N LYS A 134 20.39 -1.60 -23.43
CA LYS A 134 20.96 -2.91 -23.76
C LYS A 134 19.85 -3.95 -23.97
N ASN A 135 18.88 -4.04 -23.07
CA ASN A 135 17.74 -4.95 -23.20
C ASN A 135 16.93 -4.70 -24.47
N ILE A 136 16.78 -3.43 -24.90
CA ILE A 136 16.12 -3.08 -26.16
C ILE A 136 16.93 -3.61 -27.35
N ASP A 137 18.26 -3.48 -27.33
CA ASP A 137 19.11 -3.98 -28.41
C ASP A 137 19.14 -5.51 -28.47
N ASP A 138 19.20 -6.18 -27.32
CA ASP A 138 19.07 -7.64 -27.21
C ASP A 138 17.69 -8.11 -27.72
N PHE A 139 16.63 -7.36 -27.41
CA PHE A 139 15.28 -7.64 -27.93
C PHE A 139 15.17 -7.44 -29.45
N LYS A 140 15.85 -6.44 -30.01
CA LYS A 140 15.91 -6.26 -31.48
C LYS A 140 16.57 -7.46 -32.17
N ALA A 141 17.56 -8.10 -31.54
CA ALA A 141 18.26 -9.26 -32.10
C ALA A 141 17.38 -10.52 -32.24
N ILE A 142 16.24 -10.58 -31.56
CA ILE A 142 15.28 -11.70 -31.67
C ILE A 142 14.06 -11.38 -32.55
N LEU A 143 13.94 -10.14 -33.05
CA LEU A 143 12.86 -9.70 -33.92
C LEU A 143 13.22 -9.93 -35.38
N THR A 144 12.30 -10.46 -36.18
CA THR A 144 12.40 -10.54 -37.66
C THR A 144 11.07 -10.14 -38.30
N TYR A 145 11.06 -9.89 -39.62
CA TYR A 145 9.88 -9.40 -40.32
C TYR A 145 9.74 -10.02 -41.72
N VAL A 146 8.53 -10.42 -42.07
CA VAL A 146 8.18 -10.97 -43.38
C VAL A 146 6.98 -10.18 -43.95
N PRO A 147 7.14 -9.49 -45.10
CA PRO A 147 6.02 -8.84 -45.76
C PRO A 147 5.19 -9.85 -46.58
N GLY A 148 3.86 -9.78 -46.48
CA GLY A 148 2.97 -10.65 -47.23
C GLY A 148 1.49 -10.30 -47.11
N ASP A 149 0.68 -10.77 -48.05
CA ASP A 149 -0.77 -10.58 -48.03
C ASP A 149 -1.47 -11.60 -47.12
N TYR A 150 -2.65 -11.24 -46.61
CA TYR A 150 -3.40 -12.09 -45.67
C TYR A 150 -4.27 -13.15 -46.36
N GLU A 151 -4.58 -12.96 -47.64
CA GLU A 151 -5.42 -13.87 -48.42
C GLU A 151 -4.63 -14.77 -49.37
N ASP A 152 -3.38 -14.42 -49.66
CA ASP A 152 -2.50 -15.14 -50.59
C ASP A 152 -1.74 -16.30 -49.90
N GLY A 153 -2.11 -17.55 -50.22
CA GLY A 153 -1.45 -18.75 -49.70
C GLY A 153 0.05 -18.80 -50.02
N SER A 154 0.48 -18.28 -51.18
CA SER A 154 1.91 -18.26 -51.55
C SER A 154 2.74 -17.30 -50.69
N ALA A 155 2.11 -16.29 -50.09
CA ALA A 155 2.75 -15.43 -49.11
C ALA A 155 2.94 -16.15 -47.77
N PHE A 156 2.01 -17.04 -47.39
CA PHE A 156 2.15 -17.90 -46.21
C PHE A 156 3.16 -19.02 -46.41
N ASP A 157 3.35 -19.53 -47.64
CA ASP A 157 4.46 -20.43 -47.95
C ASP A 157 5.82 -19.77 -47.65
N LYS A 158 6.01 -18.51 -48.07
CA LYS A 158 7.22 -17.73 -47.75
C LYS A 158 7.38 -17.46 -46.26
N LEU A 159 6.28 -17.21 -45.55
CA LEU A 159 6.31 -17.11 -44.10
C LEU A 159 6.77 -18.44 -43.49
N ASN A 160 6.25 -19.57 -43.96
CA ASN A 160 6.66 -20.89 -43.47
C ASN A 160 8.13 -21.19 -43.76
N GLU A 161 8.65 -20.86 -44.95
CA GLU A 161 10.08 -20.98 -45.27
C GLU A 161 10.95 -20.22 -44.26
N HIS A 162 10.58 -18.98 -43.92
CA HIS A 162 11.28 -18.18 -42.90
C HIS A 162 11.16 -18.80 -41.50
N LEU A 163 9.98 -19.33 -41.14
CA LEU A 163 9.78 -20.02 -39.86
C LEU A 163 10.66 -21.28 -39.76
N GLU A 164 10.71 -22.09 -40.81
CA GLU A 164 11.56 -23.29 -40.88
C GLU A 164 13.05 -22.95 -40.85
N GLU A 165 13.47 -21.85 -41.49
CA GLU A 165 14.85 -21.35 -41.38
C GLU A 165 15.20 -21.01 -39.92
N VAL A 166 14.31 -20.31 -39.21
CA VAL A 166 14.50 -20.00 -37.79
C VAL A 166 14.55 -21.28 -36.95
N GLU A 167 13.63 -22.23 -37.20
CA GLU A 167 13.55 -23.50 -36.48
C GLU A 167 14.76 -24.39 -36.72
N SER A 168 15.40 -24.30 -37.88
CA SER A 168 16.61 -25.08 -38.20
C SER A 168 17.80 -24.78 -37.26
N HIS A 169 17.76 -23.63 -36.56
CA HIS A 169 18.76 -23.24 -35.58
C HIS A 169 18.49 -23.84 -34.18
N TYR A 170 17.32 -24.44 -33.95
CA TYR A 170 17.02 -25.10 -32.69
C TYR A 170 17.74 -26.45 -32.57
N GLN A 171 18.18 -26.77 -31.35
CA GLN A 171 18.89 -28.02 -31.07
C GLN A 171 17.96 -29.24 -31.08
N SER A 172 16.67 -29.02 -30.80
CA SER A 172 15.64 -30.07 -30.78
C SER A 172 14.83 -30.04 -32.06
N LYS A 173 14.20 -31.17 -32.39
CA LYS A 173 13.25 -31.26 -33.51
C LYS A 173 11.85 -30.74 -33.16
N GLU A 174 11.63 -30.34 -31.90
CA GLU A 174 10.36 -29.84 -31.46
C GLU A 174 10.29 -28.32 -31.64
N SER A 175 9.24 -27.84 -32.30
CA SER A 175 9.05 -26.42 -32.65
C SER A 175 7.64 -25.96 -32.31
N ASN A 176 7.54 -24.98 -31.43
CA ASN A 176 6.27 -24.43 -30.97
C ASN A 176 5.98 -23.10 -31.67
N ARG A 177 4.72 -22.86 -32.07
CA ARG A 177 4.31 -21.62 -32.77
C ARG A 177 3.11 -20.97 -32.09
N LEU A 178 3.26 -19.71 -31.68
CA LEU A 178 2.19 -18.87 -31.15
C LEU A 178 1.84 -17.77 -32.15
N PHE A 179 0.62 -17.80 -32.69
CA PHE A 179 0.14 -16.84 -33.68
C PHE A 179 -0.73 -15.78 -33.02
N TYR A 180 -0.27 -14.52 -32.98
CA TYR A 180 -1.03 -13.39 -32.47
C TYR A 180 -1.69 -12.62 -33.62
N LEU A 181 -3.02 -12.61 -33.68
CA LEU A 181 -3.78 -11.92 -34.72
C LEU A 181 -4.11 -10.49 -34.31
N ALA A 182 -3.18 -9.56 -34.49
CA ALA A 182 -3.40 -8.12 -34.32
C ALA A 182 -4.01 -7.51 -35.60
N LEU A 183 -5.12 -8.09 -36.06
CA LEU A 183 -5.72 -7.85 -37.35
C LEU A 183 -7.19 -7.39 -37.23
N PRO A 184 -7.77 -6.76 -38.27
CA PRO A 184 -9.20 -6.52 -38.30
C PRO A 184 -10.00 -7.82 -38.48
N PRO A 185 -11.25 -7.91 -38.00
CA PRO A 185 -12.07 -9.12 -38.06
C PRO A 185 -12.28 -9.69 -39.47
N SER A 186 -12.31 -8.83 -40.49
CA SER A 186 -12.56 -9.23 -41.88
C SER A 186 -11.53 -10.22 -42.42
N VAL A 187 -10.30 -10.20 -41.90
CA VAL A 187 -9.22 -11.08 -42.36
C VAL A 187 -8.93 -12.23 -41.40
N PHE A 188 -9.66 -12.36 -40.27
CA PHE A 188 -9.41 -13.42 -39.29
C PHE A 188 -9.55 -14.82 -39.88
N ILE A 189 -10.63 -15.08 -40.61
CA ILE A 189 -10.90 -16.41 -41.16
C ILE A 189 -9.93 -16.77 -42.29
N PRO A 190 -9.68 -15.89 -43.30
CA PRO A 190 -8.65 -16.16 -44.31
C PRO A 190 -7.27 -16.46 -43.70
N VAL A 191 -6.85 -15.67 -42.71
CA VAL A 191 -5.56 -15.86 -42.04
C VAL A 191 -5.53 -17.16 -41.23
N ALA A 192 -6.56 -17.44 -40.43
CA ALA A 192 -6.62 -18.66 -39.63
C ALA A 192 -6.59 -19.93 -40.51
N LYS A 193 -7.25 -19.88 -41.68
CA LYS A 193 -7.20 -20.91 -42.71
C LYS A 193 -5.79 -21.05 -43.29
N ASN A 194 -5.20 -19.96 -43.78
CA ASN A 194 -3.87 -19.99 -44.41
C ASN A 194 -2.78 -20.45 -43.44
N ILE A 195 -2.85 -20.04 -42.16
CA ILE A 195 -1.94 -20.56 -41.14
C ILE A 195 -2.10 -22.08 -41.01
N LYS A 196 -3.35 -22.59 -40.96
CA LYS A 196 -3.63 -24.02 -40.80
C LYS A 196 -3.12 -24.85 -41.98
N GLU A 197 -3.21 -24.32 -43.20
CA GLU A 197 -2.83 -25.00 -44.44
C GLU A 197 -1.32 -24.96 -44.70
N HIS A 198 -0.64 -23.86 -44.36
CA HIS A 198 0.75 -23.61 -44.80
C HIS A 198 1.77 -23.51 -43.65
N CYS A 199 1.38 -23.01 -42.48
CA CYS A 199 2.30 -22.68 -41.38
C CYS A 199 2.08 -23.54 -40.12
N TYR A 200 1.23 -24.56 -40.17
CA TYR A 200 0.85 -25.34 -39.00
C TYR A 200 1.82 -26.50 -38.77
N VAL A 201 2.39 -26.57 -37.57
CA VAL A 201 3.29 -27.68 -37.19
C VAL A 201 2.47 -28.95 -36.95
N THR A 202 2.67 -29.98 -37.78
CA THR A 202 1.88 -31.23 -37.70
C THR A 202 2.52 -32.33 -36.87
N LYS A 203 3.82 -32.24 -36.55
CA LYS A 203 4.55 -33.25 -35.77
C LYS A 203 5.54 -32.58 -34.82
N GLY A 204 5.51 -32.98 -33.54
CA GLY A 204 6.51 -32.57 -32.55
C GLY A 204 6.42 -31.10 -32.12
N GLY A 205 5.24 -30.48 -32.12
CA GLY A 205 5.13 -29.08 -31.73
C GLY A 205 3.71 -28.64 -31.41
N ILE A 206 3.59 -27.62 -30.58
CA ILE A 206 2.31 -27.06 -30.14
C ILE A 206 2.03 -25.77 -30.92
N ASN A 207 0.82 -25.66 -31.45
CA ASN A 207 0.35 -24.45 -32.11
C ASN A 207 -0.72 -23.79 -31.26
N ARG A 208 -0.64 -22.47 -31.09
CA ARG A 208 -1.65 -21.67 -30.38
C ARG A 208 -1.99 -20.42 -31.17
N ILE A 209 -3.25 -20.00 -31.13
CA ILE A 209 -3.74 -18.81 -31.82
C ILE A 209 -4.40 -17.85 -30.84
N ILE A 210 -3.91 -16.62 -30.78
CA ILE A 210 -4.48 -15.52 -30.00
C ILE A 210 -5.32 -14.65 -30.92
N VAL A 211 -6.60 -14.46 -30.59
CA VAL A 211 -7.57 -13.70 -31.39
C VAL A 211 -8.12 -12.53 -30.59
N GLU A 212 -8.19 -11.36 -31.23
CA GLU A 212 -8.68 -10.12 -30.65
C GLU A 212 -10.17 -9.88 -30.90
N LYS A 213 -10.77 -9.02 -30.08
CA LYS A 213 -12.12 -8.50 -30.31
C LYS A 213 -12.17 -7.58 -31.55
N PRO A 214 -13.33 -7.40 -32.21
CA PRO A 214 -14.67 -7.89 -31.88
C PRO A 214 -14.97 -9.32 -32.37
N PHE A 215 -15.75 -10.06 -31.56
CA PHE A 215 -16.21 -11.42 -31.88
C PHE A 215 -17.69 -11.41 -32.31
N GLY A 216 -17.96 -10.84 -33.48
CA GLY A 216 -19.33 -10.60 -33.97
C GLY A 216 -19.93 -9.29 -33.46
N LYS A 217 -21.18 -9.02 -33.88
CA LYS A 217 -21.99 -7.85 -33.48
C LYS A 217 -23.28 -8.25 -32.74
N ASP A 218 -23.65 -9.53 -32.82
CA ASP A 218 -24.83 -10.15 -32.23
C ASP A 218 -24.61 -11.67 -32.13
N SER A 219 -25.62 -12.39 -31.64
CA SER A 219 -25.56 -13.84 -31.45
C SER A 219 -25.31 -14.62 -32.75
N ASP A 220 -25.82 -14.15 -33.89
CA ASP A 220 -25.76 -14.91 -35.14
C ASP A 220 -24.42 -14.70 -35.86
N SER A 221 -23.99 -13.45 -35.97
CA SER A 221 -22.66 -13.10 -36.50
C SER A 221 -21.53 -13.66 -35.64
N ALA A 222 -21.69 -13.71 -34.31
CA ALA A 222 -20.73 -14.37 -33.43
C ALA A 222 -20.67 -15.89 -33.68
N ARG A 223 -21.83 -16.54 -33.84
CA ARG A 223 -21.90 -17.99 -34.11
C ARG A 223 -21.30 -18.33 -35.48
N GLU A 224 -21.49 -17.48 -36.49
CA GLU A 224 -20.87 -17.63 -37.81
C GLU A 224 -19.34 -17.53 -37.73
N LEU A 225 -18.82 -16.50 -37.05
CA LEU A 225 -17.38 -16.30 -36.87
C LEU A 225 -16.74 -17.47 -36.11
N LEU A 226 -17.32 -17.85 -34.96
CA LEU A 226 -16.83 -18.94 -34.12
C LEU A 226 -16.93 -20.29 -34.83
N GLY A 227 -18.05 -20.56 -35.51
CA GLY A 227 -18.24 -21.76 -36.30
C GLY A 227 -17.25 -21.89 -37.46
N SER A 228 -16.85 -20.75 -38.05
CA SER A 228 -15.84 -20.71 -39.11
C SER A 228 -14.43 -20.94 -38.56
N LEU A 229 -14.08 -20.34 -37.42
CA LEU A 229 -12.79 -20.53 -36.78
C LEU A 229 -12.59 -21.97 -36.29
N LYS A 230 -13.65 -22.58 -35.73
CA LYS A 230 -13.66 -23.97 -35.21
C LYS A 230 -13.35 -25.02 -36.29
N LYS A 231 -13.52 -24.70 -37.58
CA LYS A 231 -13.16 -25.61 -38.68
C LYS A 231 -11.65 -25.84 -38.79
N TYR A 232 -10.85 -24.87 -38.34
CA TYR A 232 -9.39 -24.87 -38.51
C TYR A 232 -8.65 -25.03 -37.19
N TRP A 233 -9.19 -24.48 -36.10
CA TRP A 233 -8.56 -24.46 -34.78
C TRP A 233 -9.47 -25.09 -33.73
N THR A 234 -8.89 -25.91 -32.87
CA THR A 234 -9.59 -26.49 -31.71
C THR A 234 -9.71 -25.46 -30.59
N GLU A 235 -10.56 -25.73 -29.60
CA GLU A 235 -10.77 -24.80 -28.49
C GLU A 235 -9.52 -24.66 -27.60
N ASP A 236 -8.78 -25.76 -27.38
CA ASP A 236 -7.53 -25.77 -26.60
C ASP A 236 -6.38 -25.03 -27.29
N GLU A 237 -6.45 -24.85 -28.60
CA GLU A 237 -5.47 -24.04 -29.33
C GLU A 237 -5.85 -22.55 -29.37
N THR A 238 -7.10 -22.20 -29.05
CA THR A 238 -7.67 -20.87 -29.29
C THR A 238 -7.74 -20.02 -28.02
N PHE A 239 -7.12 -18.84 -28.07
CA PHE A 239 -7.02 -17.88 -26.97
C PHE A 239 -7.71 -16.57 -27.36
N ARG A 240 -8.99 -16.42 -26.98
CA ARG A 240 -9.79 -15.21 -27.28
C ARG A 240 -9.57 -14.16 -26.20
N ILE A 241 -8.97 -13.04 -26.57
CA ILE A 241 -8.62 -11.97 -25.64
C ILE A 241 -9.86 -11.18 -25.24
N ASP A 242 -10.06 -11.11 -23.92
CA ASP A 242 -10.63 -9.94 -23.26
C ASP A 242 -9.57 -9.39 -22.31
N HIS A 243 -8.95 -8.27 -22.66
CA HIS A 243 -7.85 -7.71 -21.89
C HIS A 243 -8.24 -7.29 -20.45
N TYR A 244 -9.53 -7.21 -20.10
CA TYR A 244 -9.91 -6.97 -18.70
C TYR A 244 -9.61 -8.17 -17.81
N LEU A 245 -9.66 -9.39 -18.35
CA LEU A 245 -9.29 -10.62 -17.63
C LEU A 245 -7.81 -10.66 -17.26
N GLY A 246 -6.97 -9.94 -18.01
CA GLY A 246 -5.54 -9.78 -17.71
C GLY A 246 -5.22 -8.74 -16.63
N LYS A 247 -6.21 -7.96 -16.16
CA LYS A 247 -5.97 -6.91 -15.16
C LYS A 247 -5.81 -7.51 -13.77
N GLU A 248 -4.82 -7.02 -13.04
CA GLU A 248 -4.46 -7.49 -11.70
C GLU A 248 -5.65 -7.60 -10.74
N MET A 249 -6.47 -6.55 -10.66
CA MET A 249 -7.62 -6.52 -9.76
C MET A 249 -8.75 -7.47 -10.16
N VAL A 250 -8.84 -7.82 -11.45
CA VAL A 250 -9.81 -8.81 -11.94
C VAL A 250 -9.32 -10.21 -11.58
N LYS A 251 -8.03 -10.51 -11.77
CA LYS A 251 -7.42 -11.77 -11.33
C LYS A 251 -7.53 -11.95 -9.80
N ASN A 252 -7.38 -10.88 -9.04
CA ASN A 252 -7.49 -10.89 -7.57
C ASN A 252 -8.92 -11.21 -7.06
N LEU A 253 -9.97 -11.10 -7.88
CA LEU A 253 -11.34 -11.42 -7.44
C LEU A 253 -11.48 -12.85 -6.93
N LEU A 254 -10.84 -13.82 -7.58
CA LEU A 254 -10.88 -15.23 -7.18
C LEU A 254 -10.25 -15.42 -5.80
N VAL A 255 -9.11 -14.79 -5.55
CA VAL A 255 -8.39 -14.86 -4.26
C VAL A 255 -9.20 -14.15 -3.19
N LEU A 256 -9.68 -12.93 -3.46
CA LEU A 256 -10.46 -12.14 -2.51
C LEU A 256 -11.70 -12.90 -2.04
N ARG A 257 -12.38 -13.61 -2.95
CA ARG A 257 -13.59 -14.38 -2.64
C ARG A 257 -13.29 -15.70 -1.95
N PHE A 258 -12.41 -16.52 -2.50
CA PHE A 258 -12.30 -17.93 -2.08
C PHE A 258 -11.19 -18.21 -1.08
N ALA A 259 -10.24 -17.28 -0.88
CA ALA A 259 -9.20 -17.41 0.15
C ALA A 259 -9.60 -16.73 1.49
N ASN A 260 -10.66 -15.92 1.51
CA ASN A 260 -11.07 -15.15 2.69
C ASN A 260 -12.46 -15.58 3.18
N VAL A 261 -12.50 -16.29 4.32
CA VAL A 261 -13.75 -16.78 4.92
C VAL A 261 -14.74 -15.64 5.19
N THR A 262 -14.27 -14.52 5.74
CA THR A 262 -15.11 -13.35 6.05
C THR A 262 -15.76 -12.79 4.79
N MET A 263 -14.99 -12.59 3.71
CA MET A 263 -15.53 -12.08 2.45
C MET A 263 -16.55 -13.05 1.85
N ASN A 264 -16.19 -14.33 1.75
CA ASN A 264 -17.05 -15.37 1.18
C ASN A 264 -18.39 -15.50 1.92
N SER A 265 -18.38 -15.38 3.26
CA SER A 265 -19.59 -15.47 4.10
C SER A 265 -20.60 -14.35 3.84
N SER A 266 -20.13 -13.19 3.38
CA SER A 266 -20.96 -12.04 3.06
C SER A 266 -21.33 -11.95 1.56
N TRP A 267 -20.98 -12.96 0.76
CA TRP A 267 -21.03 -12.90 -0.70
C TRP A 267 -22.32 -13.50 -1.31
N ASP A 268 -23.47 -13.09 -0.79
CA ASP A 268 -24.79 -13.60 -1.21
C ASP A 268 -25.92 -12.58 -1.04
N LYS A 269 -27.13 -12.96 -1.44
CA LYS A 269 -28.35 -12.16 -1.28
C LYS A 269 -28.71 -11.86 0.18
N ASN A 270 -28.18 -12.57 1.17
CA ASN A 270 -28.51 -12.29 2.57
C ASN A 270 -27.81 -11.02 3.05
N SER A 271 -26.61 -10.76 2.54
CA SER A 271 -25.79 -9.61 2.93
C SER A 271 -25.77 -8.49 1.89
N ILE A 272 -25.79 -8.82 0.60
CA ILE A 272 -25.64 -7.87 -0.51
C ILE A 272 -27.00 -7.30 -0.91
N SER A 273 -27.08 -5.98 -1.11
CA SER A 273 -28.26 -5.29 -1.64
C SER A 273 -28.21 -5.09 -3.14
N ASN A 274 -27.07 -4.66 -3.69
CA ASN A 274 -26.87 -4.45 -5.13
C ASN A 274 -25.37 -4.52 -5.45
N VAL A 275 -25.08 -4.82 -6.71
CA VAL A 275 -23.73 -4.83 -7.26
C VAL A 275 -23.67 -3.86 -8.42
N GLN A 276 -22.60 -3.07 -8.50
CA GLN A 276 -22.36 -2.12 -9.58
C GLN A 276 -21.00 -2.36 -10.21
N ILE A 277 -20.96 -2.41 -11.53
CA ILE A 277 -19.70 -2.44 -12.29
C ILE A 277 -19.71 -1.23 -13.21
N THR A 278 -18.71 -0.36 -13.03
CA THR A 278 -18.66 0.95 -13.66
C THR A 278 -17.41 1.07 -14.51
N PHE A 279 -17.55 1.54 -15.75
CA PHE A 279 -16.49 1.95 -16.65
C PHE A 279 -16.73 3.39 -17.09
N LYS A 280 -15.70 4.23 -17.04
CA LYS A 280 -15.79 5.64 -17.40
C LYS A 280 -14.52 6.07 -18.11
N GLU A 281 -14.70 6.80 -19.20
CA GLU A 281 -13.62 7.48 -19.91
C GLU A 281 -13.90 8.98 -19.97
N PRO A 282 -12.89 9.83 -19.72
CA PRO A 282 -13.08 11.27 -19.75
C PRO A 282 -12.98 11.87 -21.16
N PHE A 283 -12.57 11.08 -22.15
CA PHE A 283 -12.44 11.47 -23.54
C PHE A 283 -13.58 10.89 -24.40
N GLY A 284 -13.81 11.49 -25.57
CA GLY A 284 -14.89 11.09 -26.50
C GLY A 284 -14.44 10.00 -27.47
N THR A 285 -14.95 10.02 -28.69
CA THR A 285 -14.50 9.12 -29.78
C THR A 285 -13.23 9.59 -30.49
N GLU A 286 -12.76 10.82 -30.23
CA GLU A 286 -11.48 11.37 -30.71
C GLU A 286 -11.21 11.10 -32.21
N GLY A 287 -12.19 11.39 -33.07
CA GLY A 287 -12.09 11.20 -34.54
C GLY A 287 -12.27 9.76 -35.02
N ARG A 288 -12.62 8.82 -34.13
CA ARG A 288 -13.02 7.44 -34.47
C ARG A 288 -14.53 7.23 -34.35
N GLY A 289 -15.31 8.31 -34.42
CA GLY A 289 -16.76 8.27 -34.28
C GLY A 289 -17.43 7.31 -35.26
N GLY A 290 -17.07 7.35 -36.54
CA GLY A 290 -17.66 6.46 -37.55
C GLY A 290 -17.48 4.97 -37.28
N TYR A 291 -16.31 4.55 -36.76
CA TYR A 291 -16.11 3.15 -36.35
C TYR A 291 -16.92 2.82 -35.09
N PHE A 292 -16.95 3.73 -34.11
CA PHE A 292 -17.71 3.53 -32.88
C PHE A 292 -19.23 3.47 -33.14
N ASP A 293 -19.72 4.19 -34.15
CA ASP A 293 -21.14 4.26 -34.52
C ASP A 293 -21.71 2.89 -34.89
N GLU A 294 -20.90 2.02 -35.51
CA GLU A 294 -21.32 0.67 -35.88
C GLU A 294 -21.50 -0.30 -34.71
N PHE A 295 -20.92 0.00 -33.54
CA PHE A 295 -20.89 -0.92 -32.40
C PHE A 295 -21.64 -0.35 -31.19
N GLY A 296 -21.38 0.92 -30.85
CA GLY A 296 -21.88 1.59 -29.66
C GLY A 296 -21.27 1.06 -28.35
N ILE A 297 -21.58 1.75 -27.25
CA ILE A 297 -20.94 1.47 -25.95
C ILE A 297 -21.27 0.08 -25.39
N ILE A 298 -22.44 -0.48 -25.74
CA ILE A 298 -22.87 -1.78 -25.23
C ILE A 298 -21.97 -2.90 -25.79
N ARG A 299 -21.71 -2.90 -27.10
CA ARG A 299 -20.82 -3.89 -27.74
C ARG A 299 -19.36 -3.63 -27.43
N ASP A 300 -18.97 -2.37 -27.31
CA ASP A 300 -17.57 -2.00 -27.05
C ASP A 300 -17.12 -2.43 -25.64
N ILE A 301 -17.98 -2.24 -24.61
CA ILE A 301 -17.60 -2.34 -23.19
C ILE A 301 -18.52 -3.26 -22.34
N LEU A 302 -19.85 -3.19 -22.49
CA LEU A 302 -20.77 -3.92 -21.57
C LEU A 302 -20.76 -5.43 -21.84
N GLN A 303 -20.93 -5.82 -23.11
CA GLN A 303 -21.10 -7.21 -23.52
C GLN A 303 -19.85 -8.05 -23.26
N ASN A 304 -18.66 -7.43 -23.29
CA ASN A 304 -17.39 -8.08 -23.06
C ASN A 304 -16.85 -7.77 -21.65
N HIS A 305 -16.13 -6.67 -21.47
CA HIS A 305 -15.34 -6.34 -20.29
C HIS A 305 -16.15 -6.38 -19.00
N LEU A 306 -17.31 -5.71 -18.96
CA LEU A 306 -18.10 -5.65 -17.73
C LEU A 306 -18.80 -6.98 -17.43
N LEU A 307 -19.25 -7.70 -18.46
CA LEU A 307 -19.86 -9.01 -18.30
C LEU A 307 -18.83 -10.06 -17.84
N GLN A 308 -17.59 -9.98 -18.32
CA GLN A 308 -16.48 -10.82 -17.87
C GLN A 308 -16.12 -10.58 -16.41
N VAL A 309 -16.07 -9.31 -15.98
CA VAL A 309 -15.89 -8.99 -14.55
C VAL A 309 -17.08 -9.51 -13.73
N LEU A 310 -18.31 -9.38 -14.23
CA LEU A 310 -19.51 -9.93 -13.57
C LEU A 310 -19.43 -11.44 -13.41
N SER A 311 -19.00 -12.19 -14.44
CA SER A 311 -18.97 -13.66 -14.39
C SER A 311 -18.02 -14.15 -13.29
N ILE A 312 -16.83 -13.55 -13.17
CA ILE A 312 -15.87 -13.86 -12.08
C ILE A 312 -16.40 -13.42 -10.71
N LEU A 313 -17.09 -12.29 -10.65
CA LEU A 313 -17.65 -11.76 -9.40
C LEU A 313 -18.79 -12.64 -8.86
N ALA A 314 -19.60 -13.22 -9.76
CA ALA A 314 -20.86 -13.88 -9.44
C ALA A 314 -20.80 -15.42 -9.49
N MET A 315 -19.80 -16.02 -10.14
CA MET A 315 -19.62 -17.49 -10.22
C MET A 315 -19.61 -18.16 -8.84
N GLU A 316 -19.97 -19.43 -8.75
CA GLU A 316 -19.77 -20.21 -7.52
C GLU A 316 -18.30 -20.54 -7.31
N ARG A 317 -17.97 -21.11 -6.15
CA ARG A 317 -16.62 -21.64 -5.90
C ARG A 317 -16.36 -22.80 -6.87
N PRO A 318 -15.33 -22.73 -7.71
CA PRO A 318 -15.01 -23.82 -8.62
C PRO A 318 -14.45 -25.02 -7.86
N VAL A 319 -14.55 -26.21 -8.46
CA VAL A 319 -14.10 -27.48 -7.85
C VAL A 319 -12.59 -27.45 -7.60
N SER A 320 -11.85 -26.96 -8.57
CA SER A 320 -10.45 -26.57 -8.45
C SER A 320 -10.22 -25.23 -9.15
N PHE A 321 -8.99 -24.72 -9.12
CA PHE A 321 -8.65 -23.54 -9.89
C PHE A 321 -8.14 -23.88 -11.31
N ALA A 322 -8.31 -25.12 -11.78
CA ALA A 322 -8.01 -25.48 -13.17
C ALA A 322 -8.82 -24.62 -14.15
N ALA A 323 -8.25 -24.33 -15.32
CA ALA A 323 -8.85 -23.40 -16.28
C ALA A 323 -10.28 -23.78 -16.73
N GLU A 324 -10.57 -25.07 -16.89
CA GLU A 324 -11.92 -25.54 -17.24
C GLU A 324 -12.91 -25.38 -16.08
N ASP A 325 -12.53 -25.76 -14.85
CA ASP A 325 -13.41 -25.64 -13.68
C ASP A 325 -13.81 -24.17 -13.41
N ILE A 326 -12.90 -23.22 -13.62
CA ILE A 326 -13.18 -21.79 -13.53
C ILE A 326 -14.16 -21.37 -14.63
N ARG A 327 -13.90 -21.76 -15.89
CA ARG A 327 -14.73 -21.39 -17.04
C ARG A 327 -16.13 -21.99 -16.96
N ASP A 328 -16.27 -23.20 -16.44
CA ASP A 328 -17.58 -23.83 -16.24
C ASP A 328 -18.45 -23.06 -15.27
N GLU A 329 -17.90 -22.59 -14.15
CA GLU A 329 -18.64 -21.78 -13.19
C GLU A 329 -18.95 -20.37 -13.71
N LYS A 330 -18.09 -19.78 -14.57
CA LYS A 330 -18.40 -18.55 -15.31
C LYS A 330 -19.58 -18.74 -16.26
N VAL A 331 -19.57 -19.80 -17.07
CA VAL A 331 -20.65 -20.08 -18.04
C VAL A 331 -21.96 -20.38 -17.32
N LYS A 332 -21.90 -21.14 -16.23
CA LYS A 332 -23.08 -21.49 -15.41
C LYS A 332 -23.77 -20.25 -14.85
N VAL A 333 -23.02 -19.24 -14.36
CA VAL A 333 -23.64 -18.00 -13.88
C VAL A 333 -24.22 -17.18 -15.02
N LEU A 334 -23.55 -17.10 -16.17
CA LEU A 334 -24.07 -16.38 -17.34
C LEU A 334 -25.37 -17.00 -17.87
N ARG A 335 -25.49 -18.33 -17.85
CA ARG A 335 -26.72 -19.04 -18.25
C ARG A 335 -27.92 -18.75 -17.34
N ALA A 336 -27.66 -18.29 -16.11
CA ALA A 336 -28.70 -17.90 -15.17
C ALA A 336 -29.17 -16.44 -15.36
N ILE A 337 -28.61 -15.71 -16.33
CA ILE A 337 -28.97 -14.33 -16.64
C ILE A 337 -29.97 -14.33 -17.80
N PRO A 338 -31.20 -13.81 -17.62
CA PRO A 338 -32.15 -13.67 -18.70
C PRO A 338 -31.72 -12.52 -19.63
N PRO A 339 -32.24 -12.46 -20.86
CA PRO A 339 -32.02 -11.32 -21.74
C PRO A 339 -32.50 -10.00 -21.11
N ILE A 340 -31.81 -8.91 -21.44
CA ILE A 340 -32.07 -7.58 -20.87
C ILE A 340 -33.43 -7.04 -21.34
N GLU A 341 -34.24 -6.59 -20.39
CA GLU A 341 -35.51 -5.91 -20.66
C GLU A 341 -35.33 -4.42 -20.96
N ARG A 342 -36.24 -3.85 -21.75
CA ARG A 342 -36.17 -2.43 -22.18
C ARG A 342 -36.24 -1.45 -21.01
N ASP A 343 -37.00 -1.77 -19.98
CA ASP A 343 -37.19 -0.94 -18.78
C ASP A 343 -35.99 -0.98 -17.82
N ASP A 344 -35.05 -1.90 -18.07
CA ASP A 344 -33.81 -2.11 -17.33
C ASP A 344 -32.60 -1.50 -18.05
N VAL A 345 -32.83 -0.53 -18.94
CA VAL A 345 -31.78 0.14 -19.71
C VAL A 345 -31.99 1.66 -19.75
N LEU A 346 -30.90 2.40 -19.50
CA LEU A 346 -30.78 3.83 -19.71
C LEU A 346 -29.67 4.10 -20.72
N LEU A 347 -30.03 4.76 -21.83
CA LEU A 347 -29.10 5.12 -22.90
C LEU A 347 -28.83 6.61 -22.90
N GLY A 348 -27.57 7.00 -23.13
CA GLY A 348 -27.15 8.38 -23.22
C GLY A 348 -26.24 8.66 -24.41
N GLN A 349 -26.23 9.90 -24.88
CA GLN A 349 -25.33 10.40 -25.91
C GLN A 349 -24.72 11.75 -25.48
N TYR A 350 -23.39 11.89 -25.51
CA TYR A 350 -22.76 13.13 -25.07
C TYR A 350 -22.98 14.28 -26.05
N VAL A 351 -23.22 15.47 -25.51
CA VAL A 351 -23.39 16.72 -26.25
C VAL A 351 -22.28 17.70 -25.92
N ALA A 352 -22.08 18.68 -26.81
CA ALA A 352 -21.04 19.70 -26.66
C ALA A 352 -21.16 20.43 -25.31
N ALA A 353 -20.03 20.53 -24.60
CA ALA A 353 -19.92 21.25 -23.33
C ALA A 353 -18.45 21.55 -23.05
N ASN A 354 -18.17 22.56 -22.22
CA ASN A 354 -16.81 22.90 -21.77
C ASN A 354 -15.80 23.12 -22.92
N GLY A 355 -16.26 23.67 -24.05
CA GLY A 355 -15.41 23.89 -25.23
C GLY A 355 -15.01 22.60 -25.98
N LYS A 356 -15.60 21.45 -25.65
CA LYS A 356 -15.42 20.17 -26.34
C LYS A 356 -16.64 19.85 -27.22
N PRO A 357 -16.43 19.26 -28.41
CA PRO A 357 -17.50 18.90 -29.33
C PRO A 357 -18.37 17.76 -28.78
N GLY A 358 -19.63 17.71 -29.20
CA GLY A 358 -20.56 16.61 -28.98
C GLY A 358 -20.28 15.42 -29.92
N TYR A 359 -21.02 14.33 -29.73
CA TYR A 359 -20.84 13.14 -30.57
C TYR A 359 -21.21 13.38 -32.03
N LEU A 360 -22.30 14.12 -32.26
CA LEU A 360 -22.79 14.46 -33.60
C LEU A 360 -22.01 15.59 -34.30
N ASP A 361 -21.06 16.20 -33.59
CA ASP A 361 -20.16 17.21 -34.15
C ASP A 361 -18.91 16.56 -34.79
N ASP A 362 -18.70 15.25 -34.61
CA ASP A 362 -17.66 14.49 -35.30
C ASP A 362 -18.08 14.24 -36.75
N GLU A 363 -17.29 14.75 -37.71
CA GLU A 363 -17.58 14.65 -39.16
C GLU A 363 -17.70 13.20 -39.66
N THR A 364 -17.12 12.24 -38.93
CA THR A 364 -17.21 10.81 -39.27
C THR A 364 -18.51 10.14 -38.81
N VAL A 365 -19.33 10.83 -38.02
CA VAL A 365 -20.59 10.33 -37.45
C VAL A 365 -21.78 10.84 -38.26
N PRO A 366 -22.78 10.01 -38.59
CA PRO A 366 -24.02 10.47 -39.20
C PRO A 366 -24.74 11.51 -38.32
N HIS A 367 -25.16 12.64 -38.90
CA HIS A 367 -25.80 13.74 -38.15
C HIS A 367 -27.08 13.36 -37.39
N ASN A 368 -27.75 12.27 -37.78
CA ASN A 368 -28.94 11.72 -37.14
C ASN A 368 -28.66 10.45 -36.33
N SER A 369 -27.39 10.16 -36.00
CA SER A 369 -27.02 8.97 -35.25
C SER A 369 -27.66 8.97 -33.87
N VAL A 370 -28.24 7.82 -33.52
CA VAL A 370 -28.81 7.52 -32.20
C VAL A 370 -27.91 6.56 -31.42
N CYS A 371 -26.65 6.41 -31.84
CA CYS A 371 -25.69 5.53 -31.19
C CYS A 371 -25.44 5.95 -29.72
N PRO A 372 -25.62 5.03 -28.75
CA PRO A 372 -25.38 5.33 -27.34
C PRO A 372 -23.88 5.38 -27.05
N THR A 373 -23.43 6.51 -26.51
CA THR A 373 -22.06 6.69 -25.96
C THR A 373 -22.00 6.50 -24.45
N PHE A 374 -23.17 6.34 -23.82
CA PHE A 374 -23.36 5.92 -22.43
C PHE A 374 -24.50 4.88 -22.35
N ALA A 375 -24.32 3.86 -21.52
CA ALA A 375 -25.38 2.92 -21.17
C ALA A 375 -25.28 2.52 -19.70
N ALA A 376 -26.42 2.46 -19.02
CA ALA A 376 -26.59 1.77 -17.75
C ALA A 376 -27.64 0.67 -17.94
N THR A 377 -27.32 -0.56 -17.56
CA THR A 377 -28.25 -1.70 -17.63
C THR A 377 -28.26 -2.48 -16.33
N THR A 378 -29.41 -3.04 -15.98
CA THR A 378 -29.54 -3.94 -14.83
C THR A 378 -29.72 -5.38 -15.31
N LEU A 379 -28.95 -6.28 -14.72
CA LEU A 379 -29.01 -7.72 -14.91
C LEU A 379 -29.48 -8.41 -13.63
N TRP A 380 -30.17 -9.53 -13.81
CA TRP A 380 -30.66 -10.37 -12.73
C TRP A 380 -30.08 -11.77 -12.89
N ILE A 381 -29.57 -12.36 -11.81
CA ILE A 381 -28.99 -13.71 -11.85
C ILE A 381 -29.98 -14.65 -11.13
N HIS A 382 -30.65 -15.51 -11.88
CA HIS A 382 -31.63 -16.46 -11.36
C HIS A 382 -30.97 -17.71 -10.78
N ASN A 383 -30.35 -17.56 -9.61
CA ASN A 383 -29.84 -18.68 -8.84
C ASN A 383 -30.03 -18.45 -7.32
N PRO A 384 -29.85 -19.47 -6.46
CA PRO A 384 -30.09 -19.33 -5.02
C PRO A 384 -29.24 -18.23 -4.34
N ARG A 385 -28.01 -17.99 -4.83
CA ARG A 385 -27.07 -17.02 -4.26
C ARG A 385 -27.48 -15.58 -4.53
N TRP A 386 -27.94 -15.28 -5.74
CA TRP A 386 -28.13 -13.90 -6.24
C TRP A 386 -29.60 -13.51 -6.49
N GLU A 387 -30.53 -14.41 -6.21
CA GLU A 387 -31.96 -14.13 -6.32
C GLU A 387 -32.34 -12.80 -5.63
N GLY A 388 -32.96 -11.90 -6.40
CA GLY A 388 -33.39 -10.57 -5.94
C GLY A 388 -32.28 -9.51 -5.82
N VAL A 389 -31.03 -9.82 -6.15
CA VAL A 389 -29.92 -8.86 -6.15
C VAL A 389 -29.69 -8.30 -7.56
N PRO A 390 -29.89 -7.00 -7.81
CA PRO A 390 -29.62 -6.39 -9.10
C PRO A 390 -28.13 -6.16 -9.34
N PHE A 391 -27.67 -6.48 -10.54
CA PHE A 391 -26.33 -6.20 -11.05
C PHE A 391 -26.39 -5.07 -12.08
N ILE A 392 -25.90 -3.89 -11.71
CA ILE A 392 -25.99 -2.68 -12.52
C ILE A 392 -24.65 -2.47 -13.24
N LEU A 393 -24.64 -2.62 -14.57
CA LEU A 393 -23.49 -2.35 -15.43
C LEU A 393 -23.61 -0.94 -16.01
N LYS A 394 -22.56 -0.13 -15.91
CA LYS A 394 -22.54 1.24 -16.43
C LYS A 394 -21.26 1.48 -17.22
N ALA A 395 -21.39 1.95 -18.44
CA ALA A 395 -20.24 2.44 -19.21
C ALA A 395 -20.56 3.73 -19.94
N GLY A 396 -19.56 4.60 -20.09
CA GLY A 396 -19.68 5.72 -21.02
C GLY A 396 -18.38 6.46 -21.29
N LYS A 397 -18.41 7.21 -22.38
CA LYS A 397 -17.35 8.11 -22.85
C LYS A 397 -17.69 9.57 -22.54
N ALA A 398 -16.69 10.45 -22.62
CA ALA A 398 -16.82 11.87 -22.32
C ALA A 398 -17.43 12.16 -20.93
N LEU A 399 -17.04 11.38 -19.93
CA LEU A 399 -17.49 11.52 -18.54
C LEU A 399 -16.50 12.36 -17.71
N ASN A 400 -16.79 12.57 -16.43
CA ASN A 400 -15.98 13.43 -15.56
C ASN A 400 -14.61 12.88 -15.15
N GLU A 401 -14.34 11.59 -15.33
CA GLU A 401 -13.09 10.94 -14.87
C GLU A 401 -12.86 9.61 -15.60
N ALA A 402 -11.60 9.16 -15.66
CA ALA A 402 -11.25 7.78 -16.01
C ALA A 402 -11.41 6.88 -14.79
N LYS A 403 -12.28 5.88 -14.86
CA LYS A 403 -12.49 4.95 -13.74
C LYS A 403 -13.11 3.63 -14.17
N VAL A 404 -12.56 2.53 -13.68
CA VAL A 404 -13.18 1.21 -13.68
C VAL A 404 -13.21 0.68 -12.26
N GLU A 405 -14.39 0.39 -11.75
CA GLU A 405 -14.57 -0.16 -10.40
C GLU A 405 -15.74 -1.13 -10.32
N VAL A 406 -15.61 -2.10 -9.42
CA VAL A 406 -16.72 -2.90 -8.89
C VAL A 406 -17.09 -2.34 -7.52
N ARG A 407 -18.37 -2.14 -7.27
CA ARG A 407 -18.92 -1.70 -5.99
C ARG A 407 -20.01 -2.67 -5.56
N ILE A 408 -19.82 -3.31 -4.41
CA ILE A 408 -20.79 -4.19 -3.77
C ILE A 408 -21.37 -3.43 -2.58
N GLN A 409 -22.65 -3.07 -2.63
CA GLN A 409 -23.32 -2.37 -1.54
C GLN A 409 -24.10 -3.38 -0.69
N PHE A 410 -23.78 -3.43 0.60
CA PHE A 410 -24.44 -4.31 1.56
C PHE A 410 -25.81 -3.77 1.98
N LYS A 411 -26.64 -4.64 2.57
CA LYS A 411 -27.95 -4.27 3.12
C LYS A 411 -27.81 -3.37 4.35
N ASP A 412 -28.93 -2.74 4.71
CA ASP A 412 -29.00 -1.92 5.93
C ASP A 412 -28.81 -2.78 7.18
N VAL A 413 -28.17 -2.22 8.21
CA VAL A 413 -28.16 -2.82 9.55
C VAL A 413 -29.56 -2.82 10.15
N THR A 414 -29.84 -3.77 11.04
CA THR A 414 -31.14 -3.88 11.71
C THR A 414 -31.51 -2.57 12.41
N GLN A 415 -32.73 -2.08 12.16
CA GLN A 415 -33.24 -0.85 12.77
C GLN A 415 -33.36 -1.02 14.29
N GLY A 416 -33.04 0.03 15.06
CA GLY A 416 -33.31 0.09 16.50
C GLY A 416 -32.20 0.76 17.32
N ILE A 417 -30.93 0.39 17.09
CA ILE A 417 -29.79 0.92 17.85
C ILE A 417 -29.20 2.16 17.18
N PHE A 418 -29.11 2.14 15.85
CA PHE A 418 -28.61 3.27 15.06
C PHE A 418 -29.68 3.78 14.10
N LYS A 419 -29.74 5.10 13.93
CA LYS A 419 -30.66 5.78 13.01
C LYS A 419 -29.86 6.38 11.85
N ASP A 420 -30.37 6.24 10.63
CA ASP A 420 -29.81 6.84 9.40
C ASP A 420 -28.34 6.47 9.11
N ILE A 421 -27.94 5.22 9.36
CA ILE A 421 -26.58 4.73 9.09
C ILE A 421 -26.36 4.42 7.61
N ALA A 422 -25.21 4.83 7.08
CA ALA A 422 -24.79 4.51 5.73
C ALA A 422 -24.56 3.01 5.53
N ARG A 423 -24.94 2.48 4.37
CA ARG A 423 -24.64 1.10 3.98
C ARG A 423 -23.15 0.88 3.83
N ASN A 424 -22.68 -0.30 4.22
CA ASN A 424 -21.31 -0.70 3.93
C ASN A 424 -21.13 -0.93 2.44
N GLU A 425 -19.93 -0.69 1.92
CA GLU A 425 -19.62 -0.90 0.51
C GLU A 425 -18.21 -1.50 0.35
N LEU A 426 -18.11 -2.66 -0.29
CA LEU A 426 -16.82 -3.17 -0.76
C LEU A 426 -16.57 -2.62 -2.16
N VAL A 427 -15.47 -1.90 -2.33
CA VAL A 427 -15.08 -1.30 -3.61
C VAL A 427 -13.76 -1.89 -4.07
N ILE A 428 -13.75 -2.36 -5.31
CA ILE A 428 -12.58 -2.93 -5.98
C ILE A 428 -12.34 -2.06 -7.21
N ARG A 429 -11.40 -1.12 -7.10
CA ARG A 429 -11.03 -0.22 -8.18
C ARG A 429 -10.01 -0.91 -9.06
N ILE A 430 -10.42 -1.23 -10.28
CA ILE A 430 -9.59 -1.92 -11.28
C ILE A 430 -8.60 -0.96 -11.92
N GLN A 431 -9.02 0.28 -12.24
CA GLN A 431 -8.14 1.33 -12.75
C GLN A 431 -8.81 2.71 -12.65
N PRO A 432 -8.05 3.83 -12.64
CA PRO A 432 -6.62 3.91 -12.35
C PRO A 432 -6.34 3.70 -10.86
N SER A 433 -5.07 3.48 -10.49
CA SER A 433 -4.63 3.30 -9.10
C SER A 433 -5.39 2.15 -8.40
N GLU A 434 -5.03 0.94 -8.79
CA GLU A 434 -5.56 -0.33 -8.30
C GLU A 434 -5.74 -0.33 -6.78
N ALA A 435 -6.95 -0.62 -6.30
CA ALA A 435 -7.24 -0.63 -4.87
C ALA A 435 -8.43 -1.53 -4.51
N VAL A 436 -8.42 -2.03 -3.28
CA VAL A 436 -9.59 -2.64 -2.61
C VAL A 436 -9.84 -1.87 -1.33
N TYR A 437 -11.07 -1.42 -1.10
CA TYR A 437 -11.42 -0.80 0.18
C TYR A 437 -12.84 -1.16 0.63
N LEU A 438 -13.01 -1.36 1.93
CA LEU A 438 -14.30 -1.63 2.55
C LEU A 438 -14.77 -0.40 3.31
N LYS A 439 -15.78 0.27 2.79
CA LYS A 439 -16.48 1.34 3.49
C LYS A 439 -17.35 0.74 4.60
N MET A 440 -17.13 1.21 5.82
CA MET A 440 -17.82 0.78 7.03
C MET A 440 -18.13 1.98 7.92
N ASN A 441 -18.93 1.78 8.96
CA ASN A 441 -19.22 2.83 9.92
C ASN A 441 -18.35 2.64 11.17
N ALA A 442 -17.67 3.69 11.59
CA ALA A 442 -16.89 3.71 12.83
C ALA A 442 -17.33 4.89 13.70
N LYS A 443 -16.99 4.85 14.99
CA LYS A 443 -17.19 5.99 15.89
C LYS A 443 -16.35 7.16 15.37
N THR A 444 -16.94 8.34 15.24
CA THR A 444 -16.21 9.59 14.97
C THR A 444 -15.05 9.74 15.97
N PRO A 445 -13.82 9.93 15.50
CA PRO A 445 -12.69 10.21 16.37
C PRO A 445 -12.96 11.45 17.23
N GLY A 446 -12.62 11.40 18.52
CA GLY A 446 -12.91 12.47 19.48
C GLY A 446 -14.05 12.16 20.43
N LEU A 447 -14.68 13.21 21.00
CA LEU A 447 -15.70 13.07 22.06
C LEU A 447 -17.10 12.74 21.54
N TYR A 448 -17.40 13.04 20.28
CA TYR A 448 -18.71 12.75 19.71
C TYR A 448 -18.91 11.24 19.58
N THR A 449 -19.99 10.73 20.16
CA THR A 449 -20.38 9.32 20.02
C THR A 449 -21.38 9.20 18.88
N ARG A 450 -20.93 9.52 17.66
CA ARG A 450 -21.68 9.37 16.42
C ARG A 450 -20.96 8.36 15.53
N ALA A 451 -21.73 7.57 14.78
CA ALA A 451 -21.17 6.72 13.73
C ALA A 451 -20.99 7.55 12.45
N MET A 452 -19.83 7.43 11.81
CA MET A 452 -19.52 8.03 10.51
C MET A 452 -18.97 6.97 9.55
N PRO A 453 -19.23 7.10 8.24
CA PRO A 453 -18.61 6.25 7.24
C PRO A 453 -17.10 6.53 7.15
N THR A 454 -16.31 5.48 7.19
CA THR A 454 -14.86 5.42 6.96
C THR A 454 -14.53 4.15 6.17
N GLU A 455 -13.26 3.84 5.97
CA GLU A 455 -12.81 2.77 5.09
C GLU A 455 -11.59 2.03 5.64
N MET A 456 -11.53 0.72 5.37
CA MET A 456 -10.29 -0.05 5.40
C MET A 456 -9.74 -0.12 3.98
N ASP A 457 -8.55 0.44 3.72
CA ASP A 457 -7.99 0.64 2.38
C ASP A 457 -6.76 -0.22 2.10
N LEU A 458 -6.73 -0.84 0.92
CA LEU A 458 -5.58 -1.48 0.30
C LEU A 458 -5.37 -0.87 -1.10
N THR A 459 -4.62 0.23 -1.17
CA THR A 459 -4.16 0.81 -2.44
C THR A 459 -2.83 0.19 -2.86
N TYR A 460 -2.79 -0.49 -4.02
CA TYR A 460 -1.64 -1.29 -4.45
C TYR A 460 -0.38 -0.46 -4.63
N LYS A 461 -0.50 0.71 -5.28
CA LYS A 461 0.63 1.62 -5.51
C LYS A 461 1.29 2.09 -4.20
N ARG A 462 0.53 2.17 -3.10
CA ARG A 462 1.05 2.52 -1.77
C ARG A 462 1.61 1.30 -1.04
N ARG A 463 0.92 0.16 -1.14
CA ARG A 463 1.25 -1.04 -0.36
C ARG A 463 2.37 -1.89 -0.96
N PHE A 464 2.52 -1.90 -2.28
CA PHE A 464 3.42 -2.76 -3.05
C PHE A 464 4.32 -1.90 -3.97
N VAL A 465 5.10 -1.00 -3.38
CA VAL A 465 5.96 -0.05 -4.12
C VAL A 465 7.00 -0.71 -5.03
N ASP A 466 7.52 -1.87 -4.65
CA ASP A 466 8.53 -2.61 -5.43
C ASP A 466 7.92 -3.60 -6.43
N ALA A 467 6.59 -3.75 -6.43
CA ALA A 467 5.90 -4.66 -7.34
C ALA A 467 5.53 -3.93 -8.63
N GLN A 468 6.06 -4.40 -9.76
CA GLN A 468 5.59 -3.96 -11.05
C GLN A 468 4.30 -4.72 -11.39
N ILE A 469 3.18 -4.01 -11.40
CA ILE A 469 1.92 -4.56 -11.89
C ILE A 469 2.04 -4.74 -13.41
N PRO A 470 1.94 -5.97 -13.94
CA PRO A 470 2.05 -6.21 -15.37
C PRO A 470 0.86 -5.58 -16.09
N GLU A 471 1.10 -5.08 -17.30
CA GLU A 471 0.01 -4.68 -18.18
C GLU A 471 -0.83 -5.90 -18.58
N ALA A 472 -2.12 -5.70 -18.85
CA ALA A 472 -3.04 -6.80 -19.16
C ALA A 472 -2.57 -7.73 -20.29
N TYR A 473 -1.94 -7.16 -21.33
CA TYR A 473 -1.41 -7.95 -22.44
C TYR A 473 -0.18 -8.78 -22.06
N GLU A 474 0.66 -8.30 -21.14
CA GLU A 474 1.79 -9.08 -20.62
C GLU A 474 1.28 -10.32 -19.90
N ALA A 475 0.31 -10.14 -19.01
CA ALA A 475 -0.31 -11.23 -18.26
C ALA A 475 -0.96 -12.26 -19.20
N LEU A 476 -1.76 -11.82 -20.18
CA LEU A 476 -2.46 -12.74 -21.08
C LEU A 476 -1.51 -13.45 -22.06
N ILE A 477 -0.52 -12.76 -22.64
CA ILE A 477 0.44 -13.43 -23.52
C ILE A 477 1.22 -14.50 -22.73
N LEU A 478 1.58 -14.22 -21.48
CA LEU A 478 2.21 -15.20 -20.61
C LEU A 478 1.29 -16.38 -20.28
N ASP A 479 0.02 -16.13 -19.98
CA ASP A 479 -0.97 -17.18 -19.74
C ASP A 479 -1.14 -18.06 -21.00
N ALA A 480 -1.15 -17.46 -22.20
CA ALA A 480 -1.17 -18.19 -23.48
C ALA A 480 0.11 -18.99 -23.74
N LEU A 481 1.29 -18.52 -23.33
CA LEU A 481 2.55 -19.28 -23.39
C LEU A 481 2.56 -20.46 -22.40
N LYS A 482 1.95 -20.29 -21.22
CA LYS A 482 1.78 -21.36 -20.24
C LYS A 482 0.68 -22.36 -20.63
N GLY A 483 -0.21 -21.99 -21.53
CA GLY A 483 -1.36 -22.81 -21.92
C GLY A 483 -2.50 -22.73 -20.89
N ASP A 484 -2.55 -21.63 -20.12
CA ASP A 484 -3.61 -21.37 -19.16
C ASP A 484 -4.76 -20.63 -19.85
N HIS A 485 -5.92 -21.29 -19.92
CA HIS A 485 -7.13 -20.73 -20.52
C HIS A 485 -8.05 -20.01 -19.52
N SER A 486 -7.69 -19.93 -18.22
CA SER A 486 -8.60 -19.40 -17.18
C SER A 486 -9.07 -17.96 -17.46
N ASN A 487 -8.19 -17.18 -18.10
CA ASN A 487 -8.38 -15.75 -18.37
C ASN A 487 -8.72 -15.46 -19.84
N PHE A 488 -9.23 -16.46 -20.57
CA PHE A 488 -9.64 -16.35 -21.98
C PHE A 488 -11.10 -16.73 -22.15
N VAL A 489 -11.75 -16.12 -23.15
CA VAL A 489 -13.19 -16.31 -23.38
C VAL A 489 -13.43 -17.61 -24.16
N ARG A 490 -14.17 -18.54 -23.57
CA ARG A 490 -14.54 -19.81 -24.21
C ARG A 490 -15.67 -19.61 -25.22
N HIS A 491 -15.77 -20.52 -26.19
CA HIS A 491 -16.81 -20.48 -27.23
C HIS A 491 -18.24 -20.37 -26.66
N ASP A 492 -18.59 -21.24 -25.70
CA ASP A 492 -19.92 -21.28 -25.08
C ASP A 492 -20.18 -20.08 -24.17
N GLU A 493 -19.13 -19.56 -23.51
CA GLU A 493 -19.19 -18.31 -22.75
C GLU A 493 -19.63 -17.14 -23.63
N LEU A 494 -19.05 -17.04 -24.83
CA LEU A 494 -19.37 -15.98 -25.79
C LEU A 494 -20.78 -16.11 -26.38
N ASP A 495 -21.25 -17.34 -26.68
CA ASP A 495 -22.63 -17.56 -27.16
C ASP A 495 -23.67 -17.13 -26.12
N VAL A 496 -23.46 -17.46 -24.84
CA VAL A 496 -24.36 -17.04 -23.76
C VAL A 496 -24.28 -15.54 -23.53
N ALA A 497 -23.08 -14.96 -23.55
CA ALA A 497 -22.89 -13.50 -23.43
C ALA A 497 -23.69 -12.74 -24.50
N TRP A 498 -23.64 -13.19 -25.75
CA TRP A 498 -24.43 -12.56 -26.82
C TRP A 498 -25.94 -12.72 -26.64
N LYS A 499 -26.42 -13.90 -26.19
CA LYS A 499 -27.85 -14.12 -25.94
C LYS A 499 -28.45 -13.13 -24.94
N ILE A 500 -27.67 -12.69 -23.95
CA ILE A 500 -28.11 -11.70 -22.94
C ILE A 500 -28.35 -10.33 -23.58
N PHE A 501 -27.47 -9.88 -24.49
CA PHE A 501 -27.47 -8.53 -25.05
C PHE A 501 -28.14 -8.40 -26.42
N THR A 502 -28.22 -9.46 -27.22
CA THR A 502 -28.75 -9.39 -28.60
C THR A 502 -30.16 -8.78 -28.68
N PRO A 503 -31.14 -9.13 -27.81
CA PRO A 503 -32.47 -8.54 -27.90
C PRO A 503 -32.50 -7.02 -27.68
N ILE A 504 -31.71 -6.50 -26.72
CA ILE A 504 -31.64 -5.05 -26.49
C ILE A 504 -30.90 -4.34 -27.63
N LEU A 505 -29.84 -4.96 -28.17
CA LEU A 505 -29.09 -4.42 -29.30
C LEU A 505 -29.96 -4.33 -30.56
N HIS A 506 -30.73 -5.38 -30.88
CA HIS A 506 -31.67 -5.35 -32.00
C HIS A 506 -32.76 -4.28 -31.84
N TRP A 507 -33.19 -4.00 -30.61
CA TRP A 507 -34.11 -2.89 -30.36
C TRP A 507 -33.45 -1.52 -30.59
N ILE A 508 -32.20 -1.35 -30.15
CA ILE A 508 -31.41 -0.13 -30.37
C ILE A 508 -31.14 0.10 -31.86
N ASP A 509 -30.86 -0.96 -32.61
CA ASP A 509 -30.61 -0.88 -34.06
C ASP A 509 -31.91 -0.72 -34.88
N GLY A 510 -33.09 -0.73 -34.24
CA GLY A 510 -34.39 -0.59 -34.90
C GLY A 510 -34.90 -1.87 -35.58
N LEU A 511 -34.26 -3.02 -35.33
CA LEU A 511 -34.67 -4.32 -35.87
C LEU A 511 -35.89 -4.92 -35.15
N SER A 512 -36.19 -4.46 -33.93
CA SER A 512 -37.30 -4.99 -33.11
C SER A 512 -38.20 -3.91 -32.51
N GLY A 513 -38.61 -2.93 -33.32
CA GLY A 513 -39.57 -1.89 -32.95
C GLY A 513 -39.03 -0.47 -33.12
N GLN A 514 -39.63 0.51 -32.43
CA GLN A 514 -39.19 1.89 -32.49
C GLN A 514 -37.82 2.05 -31.81
N THR A 515 -36.85 2.56 -32.57
CA THR A 515 -35.51 2.86 -32.08
C THR A 515 -35.54 3.86 -30.93
N PRO A 516 -34.95 3.54 -29.75
CA PRO A 516 -34.85 4.47 -28.64
C PRO A 516 -33.92 5.64 -28.99
N ARG A 517 -34.30 6.85 -28.59
CA ARG A 517 -33.40 8.00 -28.65
C ARG A 517 -32.61 8.10 -27.34
N PRO A 518 -31.28 8.12 -27.38
CA PRO A 518 -30.47 8.28 -26.17
C PRO A 518 -30.65 9.68 -25.58
N VAL A 519 -30.57 9.78 -24.25
CA VAL A 519 -30.69 11.07 -23.55
C VAL A 519 -29.38 11.85 -23.66
N GLY A 520 -29.48 13.14 -23.98
CA GLY A 520 -28.31 14.03 -24.07
C GLY A 520 -27.65 14.26 -22.70
N TYR A 521 -26.32 14.12 -22.60
CA TYR A 521 -25.57 14.49 -21.40
C TYR A 521 -24.36 15.38 -21.73
N PRO A 522 -24.06 16.43 -20.94
CA PRO A 522 -22.92 17.31 -21.23
C PRO A 522 -21.58 16.57 -21.16
N TYR A 523 -20.67 16.87 -22.10
CA TYR A 523 -19.27 16.40 -22.03
C TYR A 523 -18.63 16.76 -20.68
N GLY A 524 -18.06 15.76 -20.00
CA GLY A 524 -17.42 15.90 -18.70
C GLY A 524 -18.39 15.76 -17.51
N SER A 525 -19.67 15.47 -17.74
CA SER A 525 -20.62 15.16 -16.68
C SER A 525 -20.50 13.71 -16.17
N ARG A 526 -21.29 13.31 -15.18
CA ARG A 526 -21.34 11.92 -14.68
C ARG A 526 -22.19 10.98 -15.56
N GLY A 527 -22.78 11.49 -16.63
CA GLY A 527 -23.76 10.82 -17.48
C GLY A 527 -25.13 11.54 -17.47
N PRO A 528 -26.19 10.90 -17.98
CA PRO A 528 -27.55 11.44 -17.99
C PRO A 528 -28.04 11.82 -16.58
N LYS A 529 -28.91 12.82 -16.47
CA LYS A 529 -29.45 13.29 -15.17
C LYS A 529 -30.33 12.22 -14.51
N GLU A 530 -30.95 11.39 -15.33
CA GLU A 530 -31.82 10.27 -14.99
C GLU A 530 -31.03 9.12 -14.35
N LEU A 531 -29.69 9.11 -14.44
CA LEU A 531 -28.86 8.03 -13.92
C LEU A 531 -29.04 7.81 -12.42
N ASP A 532 -29.07 8.87 -11.62
CA ASP A 532 -29.21 8.75 -10.16
C ASP A 532 -30.60 8.17 -9.79
N ALA A 533 -31.65 8.51 -10.53
CA ALA A 533 -32.99 7.92 -10.37
C ALA A 533 -33.04 6.46 -10.84
N PHE A 534 -32.37 6.14 -11.96
CA PHE A 534 -32.27 4.78 -12.50
C PHE A 534 -31.60 3.83 -11.50
N VAL A 535 -30.44 4.19 -10.94
CA VAL A 535 -29.78 3.33 -9.94
C VAL A 535 -30.56 3.26 -8.63
N GLY A 536 -31.26 4.34 -8.26
CA GLY A 536 -32.14 4.38 -7.09
C GLY A 536 -33.31 3.39 -7.19
N LYS A 537 -33.90 3.22 -8.38
CA LYS A 537 -34.94 2.20 -8.66
C LYS A 537 -34.47 0.78 -8.28
N TYR A 538 -33.19 0.47 -8.49
CA TYR A 538 -32.59 -0.83 -8.17
C TYR A 538 -31.93 -0.88 -6.78
N GLY A 539 -32.34 0.02 -5.88
CA GLY A 539 -31.96 -0.05 -4.46
C GLY A 539 -30.58 0.48 -4.12
N TYR A 540 -29.86 1.12 -5.06
CA TYR A 540 -28.63 1.83 -4.71
C TYR A 540 -28.96 3.09 -3.91
N ARG A 541 -28.40 3.18 -2.70
CA ARG A 541 -28.48 4.39 -1.88
C ARG A 541 -27.14 5.08 -1.89
N ARG A 542 -27.11 6.31 -2.40
CA ARG A 542 -25.93 7.16 -2.30
C ARG A 542 -25.94 7.85 -0.95
N ALA A 543 -24.87 7.71 -0.18
CA ALA A 543 -24.71 8.51 1.04
C ALA A 543 -24.59 9.99 0.67
N ASN A 544 -25.45 10.83 1.27
CA ASN A 544 -25.41 12.30 1.11
C ASN A 544 -24.37 12.95 2.03
N GLU A 545 -23.66 12.16 2.83
CA GLU A 545 -22.65 12.61 3.76
C GLU A 545 -21.32 12.82 3.02
N GLY A 546 -20.56 13.84 3.42
CA GLY A 546 -19.32 14.32 2.77
C GLY A 546 -18.13 13.34 2.78
N TYR A 547 -18.39 12.06 2.54
CA TYR A 547 -17.39 11.03 2.28
C TYR A 547 -16.60 11.40 1.03
N VAL A 548 -15.36 11.82 1.24
CA VAL A 548 -14.37 12.07 0.21
C VAL A 548 -13.25 11.06 0.42
N TRP A 549 -12.95 10.27 -0.60
CA TRP A 549 -11.81 9.36 -0.60
C TRP A 549 -10.68 10.02 -1.42
N PRO A 550 -9.41 9.99 -0.96
CA PRO A 550 -8.90 9.21 0.17
C PRO A 550 -8.87 9.96 1.52
N VAL A 551 -9.43 11.17 1.61
CA VAL A 551 -9.41 11.99 2.84
C VAL A 551 -10.80 12.46 3.20
N VAL A 552 -11.35 11.93 4.30
CA VAL A 552 -12.62 12.37 4.87
C VAL A 552 -12.37 13.57 5.78
N SER A 553 -12.92 14.74 5.43
CA SER A 553 -12.87 15.92 6.29
C SER A 553 -13.98 15.87 7.33
N LEU A 554 -13.61 15.92 8.62
CA LEU A 554 -14.58 16.00 9.73
C LEU A 554 -15.43 17.27 9.68
N ALA A 555 -14.92 18.35 9.07
CA ALA A 555 -15.67 19.60 8.91
C ALA A 555 -16.95 19.42 8.06
N SER A 556 -16.95 18.46 7.12
CA SER A 556 -18.11 18.18 6.28
C SER A 556 -19.27 17.50 7.02
N PHE A 557 -19.04 16.95 8.22
CA PHE A 557 -20.05 16.27 9.04
C PHE A 557 -20.64 17.16 10.14
N CYS A 558 -19.92 18.18 10.61
CA CYS A 558 -20.37 19.08 11.69
C CYS A 558 -21.39 20.15 11.27
N CYS A 559 -21.55 20.45 9.98
CA CYS A 559 -22.38 21.57 9.52
C CYS A 559 -23.90 21.30 9.44
N THR A 560 -24.44 20.33 10.19
CA THR A 560 -25.88 20.00 10.16
C THR A 560 -26.67 20.43 11.40
N GLU A 561 -26.03 21.07 12.38
CA GLU A 561 -26.75 21.66 13.52
C GLU A 561 -26.85 23.19 13.38
N ASN A 562 -28.07 23.71 13.50
CA ASN A 562 -28.45 25.11 13.37
C ASN A 562 -27.59 26.03 14.26
N TRP A 563 -26.64 26.75 13.67
CA TRP A 563 -26.12 28.00 14.22
C TRP A 563 -26.36 29.15 13.24
N SER A 564 -27.62 29.54 13.12
CA SER A 564 -27.97 30.84 12.56
C SER A 564 -27.68 31.91 13.62
N VAL A 565 -26.57 32.65 13.43
CA VAL A 565 -26.32 34.08 13.73
C VAL A 565 -24.82 34.26 13.99
N LEU A 566 -24.10 34.67 12.94
CA LEU A 566 -23.10 35.75 12.92
C LEU A 566 -22.49 35.79 11.51
N ASN A 567 -22.86 36.83 10.75
CA ASN A 567 -22.29 37.13 9.45
C ASN A 567 -20.79 37.46 9.59
N ALA A 568 -19.93 36.62 9.02
CA ALA A 568 -18.56 36.97 8.67
C ALA A 568 -18.33 36.61 7.19
N PRO A 569 -17.70 37.49 6.38
CA PRO A 569 -17.61 37.29 4.94
C PRO A 569 -16.73 36.08 4.59
N ALA A 570 -17.22 35.27 3.66
CA ALA A 570 -16.55 34.08 3.16
C ALA A 570 -15.17 34.41 2.57
N LEU A 571 -14.11 33.99 3.27
CA LEU A 571 -12.77 33.86 2.70
C LEU A 571 -12.75 32.61 1.81
N LYS A 572 -12.81 32.83 0.50
CA LYS A 572 -12.50 31.83 -0.52
C LYS A 572 -11.02 31.47 -0.41
N SER A 573 -10.68 30.26 0.01
CA SER A 573 -9.32 29.74 -0.15
C SER A 573 -9.13 29.19 -1.57
N PRO A 574 -8.12 29.63 -2.33
CA PRO A 574 -7.73 28.97 -3.57
C PRO A 574 -6.78 27.81 -3.22
N LEU A 575 -7.28 26.57 -3.22
CA LEU A 575 -6.43 25.38 -3.14
C LEU A 575 -6.37 24.70 -4.51
N ALA A 576 -5.68 25.39 -5.41
CA ALA A 576 -5.00 24.82 -6.55
C ALA A 576 -3.87 25.78 -6.92
N THR A 577 -2.63 25.30 -6.89
CA THR A 577 -1.37 26.00 -7.27
C THR A 577 -0.62 26.71 -6.14
N ILE A 578 0.10 25.97 -5.30
CA ILE A 578 1.40 26.42 -4.74
C ILE A 578 2.33 25.20 -4.62
N MET A 579 3.05 24.90 -5.70
CA MET A 579 4.43 24.45 -5.60
C MET A 579 5.29 25.68 -5.91
N SER A 580 5.69 26.43 -4.88
CA SER A 580 6.81 27.38 -4.96
C SER A 580 7.26 27.81 -3.57
N SER A 581 8.45 27.34 -3.18
CA SER A 581 9.46 28.02 -2.35
C SER A 581 8.97 29.06 -1.32
N ASP A 582 8.71 28.61 -0.09
CA ASP A 582 8.89 29.50 1.07
C ASP A 582 10.38 29.63 1.39
N PRO A 583 10.89 30.82 1.74
CA PRO A 583 12.28 31.00 2.12
C PRO A 583 12.55 30.20 3.40
N ILE A 584 13.56 29.34 3.37
CA ILE A 584 14.06 28.62 4.55
C ILE A 584 14.38 29.66 5.63
N LEU A 585 13.59 29.71 6.69
CA LEU A 585 13.89 30.46 7.90
C LEU A 585 15.15 29.85 8.52
N ASN A 586 16.29 30.52 8.37
CA ASN A 586 17.59 30.06 8.84
C ASN A 586 17.83 30.32 10.35
N GLU A 587 16.85 30.90 11.06
CA GLU A 587 16.98 31.31 12.46
C GLU A 587 15.97 30.59 13.37
N LEU A 588 16.39 30.27 14.60
CA LEU A 588 15.55 29.71 15.65
C LEU A 588 14.68 30.81 16.27
N LEU A 589 13.36 30.64 16.25
CA LEU A 589 12.40 31.64 16.72
C LEU A 589 12.20 31.59 18.25
N VAL A 590 13.27 31.81 19.00
CA VAL A 590 13.32 31.68 20.47
C VAL A 590 12.15 32.39 21.19
N PRO A 591 11.80 33.66 20.87
CA PRO A 591 10.69 34.34 21.56
C PRO A 591 9.33 33.64 21.37
N LEU A 592 9.09 33.04 20.20
CA LEU A 592 7.86 32.28 19.93
C LEU A 592 7.86 30.96 20.70
N HIS A 593 8.98 30.24 20.75
CA HIS A 593 9.10 29.01 21.55
C HIS A 593 8.88 29.25 23.04
N VAL A 594 9.42 30.35 23.59
CA VAL A 594 9.19 30.74 24.99
C VAL A 594 7.71 31.04 25.23
N SER A 595 7.08 31.83 24.35
CA SER A 595 5.65 32.16 24.42
C SER A 595 4.76 30.90 24.33
N TYR A 596 5.12 29.97 23.45
CA TYR A 596 4.44 28.67 23.31
C TYR A 596 4.44 27.90 24.63
N ILE A 597 5.62 27.72 25.26
CA ILE A 597 5.75 26.99 26.53
C ILE A 597 4.94 27.67 27.65
N GLN A 598 4.95 29.00 27.72
CA GLN A 598 4.19 29.76 28.73
C GLN A 598 2.66 29.61 28.59
N LYS A 599 2.15 29.34 27.39
CA LYS A 599 0.70 29.19 27.15
C LYS A 599 0.16 27.82 27.55
N LEU A 600 0.99 26.77 27.56
CA LEU A 600 0.58 25.39 27.83
C LEU A 600 -0.08 25.18 29.22
N GLY A 601 0.23 26.04 30.18
CA GLY A 601 -0.32 26.00 31.54
C GLY A 601 -1.55 26.89 31.78
N LYS A 602 -1.92 27.77 30.84
CA LYS A 602 -2.93 28.82 31.06
C LYS A 602 -4.36 28.43 30.66
N SER A 603 -4.52 27.37 29.86
CA SER A 603 -5.82 26.92 29.35
C SER A 603 -6.41 25.80 30.20
N GLN A 604 -6.64 26.05 31.50
CA GLN A 604 -7.14 25.02 32.43
C GLN A 604 -8.58 24.54 32.15
N ASP A 605 -9.36 25.33 31.42
CA ASP A 605 -10.74 24.99 31.00
C ASP A 605 -10.79 24.20 29.67
N ASP A 606 -9.64 23.92 29.05
CA ASP A 606 -9.56 23.18 27.78
C ASP A 606 -9.59 21.67 28.03
N LEU A 607 -10.39 20.95 27.25
CA LEU A 607 -10.39 19.47 27.23
C LEU A 607 -8.98 18.91 27.01
N MET A 608 -8.17 19.54 26.14
CA MET A 608 -6.80 19.09 25.88
C MET A 608 -5.90 19.21 27.11
N TYR A 609 -6.19 20.15 28.01
CA TYR A 609 -5.50 20.26 29.29
C TYR A 609 -5.75 19.01 30.14
N HIS A 610 -7.00 18.55 30.25
CA HIS A 610 -7.32 17.34 31.02
C HIS A 610 -6.86 16.04 30.36
N LEU A 611 -6.97 15.93 29.03
CA LEU A 611 -6.56 14.72 28.30
C LEU A 611 -5.05 14.47 28.35
N THR A 612 -4.25 15.49 28.60
CA THR A 612 -2.78 15.40 28.72
C THR A 612 -2.30 15.29 30.17
N ALA A 613 -3.20 15.08 31.14
CA ALA A 613 -2.83 14.91 32.55
C ALA A 613 -1.75 13.83 32.77
N HIS A 614 -1.88 12.68 32.09
CA HIS A 614 -0.91 11.58 32.16
C HIS A 614 0.50 11.90 31.62
N LEU A 615 0.72 13.07 31.02
CA LEU A 615 2.04 13.54 30.56
C LEU A 615 2.50 14.81 31.29
N ARG A 616 1.71 15.36 32.23
CA ARG A 616 1.87 16.73 32.71
C ARG A 616 3.19 16.97 33.43
N MET A 617 3.57 16.09 34.36
CA MET A 617 4.88 16.14 35.03
C MET A 617 6.04 16.18 34.02
N ASN A 618 5.99 15.30 33.00
CA ASN A 618 7.04 15.19 31.99
C ASN A 618 7.05 16.43 31.07
N ALA A 619 5.86 16.97 30.73
CA ALA A 619 5.72 18.18 29.94
C ALA A 619 6.31 19.42 30.64
N ILE A 620 6.16 19.54 31.96
CA ILE A 620 6.80 20.60 32.76
C ILE A 620 8.32 20.45 32.69
N TYR A 621 8.84 19.24 32.85
CA TYR A 621 10.27 18.97 32.73
C TYR A 621 10.82 19.34 31.34
N TRP A 622 10.17 18.90 30.27
CA TRP A 622 10.58 19.22 28.89
C TRP A 622 10.54 20.72 28.63
N GLY A 623 9.45 21.39 29.03
CA GLY A 623 9.30 22.84 28.88
C GLY A 623 10.37 23.61 29.66
N LEU A 624 10.58 23.28 30.93
CA LEU A 624 11.59 23.92 31.77
C LEU A 624 13.00 23.71 31.21
N THR A 625 13.32 22.51 30.74
CA THR A 625 14.65 22.21 30.19
C THR A 625 14.86 22.96 28.87
N ALA A 626 13.87 22.98 27.97
CA ALA A 626 13.93 23.76 26.74
C ALA A 626 14.15 25.27 27.02
N LEU A 627 13.44 25.82 28.01
CA LEU A 627 13.62 27.20 28.46
C LEU A 627 15.03 27.45 29.01
N CYS A 628 15.59 26.52 29.78
CA CYS A 628 16.97 26.62 30.25
C CYS A 628 17.96 26.63 29.08
N ILE A 629 17.80 25.76 28.09
CA ILE A 629 18.67 25.70 26.90
C ILE A 629 18.61 27.01 26.09
N MET A 630 17.43 27.61 25.99
CA MET A 630 17.22 28.90 25.32
C MET A 630 17.63 30.11 26.19
N ASN A 631 18.10 29.91 27.42
CA ASN A 631 18.46 30.95 28.39
C ASN A 631 17.27 31.80 28.91
N TYR A 632 16.10 31.18 29.06
CA TYR A 632 14.85 31.75 29.61
C TYR A 632 14.32 30.96 30.82
N ARG A 633 15.21 30.55 31.74
CA ARG A 633 14.87 29.74 32.93
C ARG A 633 13.68 30.28 33.74
N ASP A 634 13.59 31.61 33.87
CA ASP A 634 12.60 32.29 34.71
C ASP A 634 11.26 32.56 33.98
N ALA A 635 11.04 31.98 32.80
CA ALA A 635 9.81 32.20 32.03
C ALA A 635 8.57 31.50 32.62
N LEU A 636 8.75 30.51 33.50
CA LEU A 636 7.69 29.82 34.25
C LEU A 636 7.82 30.14 35.75
N ASP A 637 6.70 30.26 36.45
CA ASP A 637 6.73 30.54 37.90
C ASP A 637 7.32 29.37 38.69
N ARG A 638 8.42 29.63 39.39
CA ARG A 638 9.15 28.64 40.17
C ARG A 638 8.29 28.01 41.26
N ASN A 639 7.53 28.81 42.00
CA ASN A 639 6.79 28.34 43.15
C ASN A 639 5.58 27.51 42.71
N GLU A 640 4.87 27.93 41.67
CA GLU A 640 3.77 27.16 41.07
C GLU A 640 4.25 25.79 40.57
N MET A 641 5.41 25.75 39.89
CA MET A 641 5.99 24.48 39.45
C MET A 641 6.31 23.55 40.63
N ILE A 642 6.95 24.05 41.69
CA ILE A 642 7.29 23.23 42.86
C ILE A 642 6.02 22.72 43.56
N VAL A 643 5.02 23.59 43.75
CA VAL A 643 3.73 23.20 44.36
C VAL A 643 3.04 22.11 43.52
N TYR A 644 3.06 22.24 42.20
CA TYR A 644 2.48 21.23 41.30
C TYR A 644 3.25 19.90 41.34
N VAL A 645 4.58 19.94 41.36
CA VAL A 645 5.40 18.72 41.47
C VAL A 645 5.08 17.99 42.77
N MET A 646 5.03 18.71 43.89
CA MET A 646 4.76 18.13 45.20
C MET A 646 3.32 17.63 45.37
N SER A 647 2.35 18.18 44.63
CA SER A 647 0.97 17.67 44.65
C SER A 647 0.79 16.34 43.88
N CYS A 648 1.78 15.91 43.09
CA CYS A 648 1.81 14.62 42.42
C CYS A 648 2.44 13.50 43.26
N TRP A 649 2.75 13.76 44.54
CA TRP A 649 3.36 12.79 45.45
C TRP A 649 2.39 11.66 45.81
N ASP A 650 2.81 10.41 45.60
CA ASP A 650 2.07 9.22 46.00
C ASP A 650 2.62 8.68 47.33
N GLU A 651 1.88 8.93 48.41
CA GLU A 651 2.24 8.47 49.75
C GLU A 651 2.32 6.95 49.89
N LYS A 652 1.59 6.18 49.07
CA LYS A 652 1.56 4.71 49.17
C LYS A 652 2.80 4.09 48.56
N ALA A 653 3.19 4.57 47.37
CA ALA A 653 4.33 4.04 46.65
C ALA A 653 5.67 4.67 47.09
N GLY A 654 5.66 5.94 47.52
CA GLY A 654 6.87 6.71 47.83
C GLY A 654 7.56 7.28 46.59
N GLY A 655 6.79 7.59 45.53
CA GLY A 655 7.25 8.18 44.27
C GLY A 655 6.28 9.25 43.76
N PHE A 656 6.42 9.67 42.50
CA PHE A 656 5.52 10.66 41.88
C PHE A 656 4.72 10.08 40.71
N GLY A 657 3.45 10.46 40.65
CA GLY A 657 2.60 10.28 39.48
C GLY A 657 2.77 11.40 38.44
N ALA A 658 2.14 11.24 37.28
CA ALA A 658 2.22 12.23 36.20
C ALA A 658 1.35 13.49 36.43
N HIS A 659 0.39 13.41 37.35
CA HIS A 659 -0.59 14.43 37.74
C HIS A 659 -1.05 14.13 39.18
N PRO A 660 -1.63 15.09 39.93
CA PRO A 660 -2.31 14.77 41.19
C PRO A 660 -3.30 13.61 41.05
N ASP A 661 -3.36 12.75 42.07
CA ASP A 661 -4.18 11.54 42.16
C ASP A 661 -3.79 10.40 41.19
N HIS A 662 -2.64 10.47 40.51
CA HIS A 662 -2.12 9.37 39.69
C HIS A 662 -1.14 8.50 40.48
N ASP A 663 -1.13 7.19 40.17
CA ASP A 663 -0.17 6.23 40.74
C ASP A 663 1.28 6.61 40.38
N ALA A 664 2.21 6.33 41.30
CA ALA A 664 3.62 6.58 41.06
C ALA A 664 4.17 5.77 39.88
N HIS A 665 4.93 6.44 39.02
CA HIS A 665 5.65 5.80 37.92
C HIS A 665 7.09 6.31 37.87
N ILE A 666 8.04 5.44 37.52
CA ILE A 666 9.48 5.74 37.59
C ILE A 666 9.89 6.94 36.71
N LEU A 667 9.26 7.09 35.54
CA LEU A 667 9.49 8.23 34.63
C LEU A 667 9.07 9.57 35.27
N SER A 668 7.85 9.65 35.81
CA SER A 668 7.35 10.87 36.44
C SER A 668 8.13 11.22 37.71
N THR A 669 8.58 10.19 38.43
CA THR A 669 9.49 10.34 39.58
C THR A 669 10.83 10.96 39.16
N LEU A 670 11.44 10.51 38.05
CA LEU A 670 12.65 11.15 37.52
C LEU A 670 12.39 12.61 37.11
N SER A 671 11.32 12.88 36.36
CA SER A 671 11.00 14.25 35.95
C SER A 671 10.78 15.18 37.15
N ALA A 672 10.14 14.72 38.21
CA ALA A 672 10.02 15.46 39.47
C ALA A 672 11.39 15.79 40.08
N ILE A 673 12.30 14.81 40.20
CA ILE A 673 13.67 15.01 40.69
C ILE A 673 14.40 16.05 39.83
N GLN A 674 14.31 15.92 38.50
CA GLN A 674 14.99 16.81 37.56
C GLN A 674 14.46 18.25 37.63
N ILE A 675 13.15 18.44 37.79
CA ILE A 675 12.54 19.76 37.99
C ILE A 675 13.03 20.36 39.31
N LEU A 676 12.95 19.61 40.42
CA LEU A 676 13.36 20.09 41.74
C LEU A 676 14.85 20.46 41.78
N ILE A 677 15.72 19.66 41.18
CA ILE A 677 17.15 19.98 41.04
C ILE A 677 17.37 21.22 40.19
N THR A 678 16.69 21.32 39.05
CA THR A 678 16.81 22.48 38.15
C THR A 678 16.27 23.76 38.79
N GLN A 679 15.35 23.65 39.76
CA GLN A 679 14.77 24.77 40.50
C GLN A 679 15.40 24.99 41.88
N ASP A 680 16.50 24.30 42.20
CA ASP A 680 17.19 24.41 43.49
C ASP A 680 16.24 24.15 44.69
N ALA A 681 15.44 23.08 44.60
CA ALA A 681 14.37 22.73 45.55
C ALA A 681 14.38 21.23 45.94
N ILE A 682 15.53 20.56 45.80
CA ILE A 682 15.68 19.13 46.11
C ILE A 682 15.49 18.80 47.59
N ASP A 683 15.65 19.79 48.47
CA ASP A 683 15.44 19.70 49.91
C ASP A 683 13.98 19.39 50.30
N GLN A 684 13.02 19.65 49.41
CA GLN A 684 11.61 19.29 49.62
C GLN A 684 11.33 17.81 49.41
N LEU A 685 12.29 17.07 48.83
CA LEU A 685 12.12 15.67 48.48
C LEU A 685 12.51 14.74 49.63
N ASN A 686 11.66 13.77 49.94
CA ASN A 686 12.06 12.64 50.76
C ASN A 686 12.90 11.64 49.92
N ILE A 687 14.20 11.86 49.91
CA ILE A 687 15.16 11.08 49.11
C ILE A 687 15.09 9.59 49.46
N ASP A 688 15.01 9.22 50.74
CA ASP A 688 15.01 7.81 51.16
C ASP A 688 13.76 7.05 50.70
N CYS A 689 12.59 7.69 50.73
CA CYS A 689 11.36 7.11 50.19
C CYS A 689 11.47 6.87 48.68
N VAL A 690 11.95 7.86 47.93
CA VAL A 690 12.09 7.75 46.47
C VAL A 690 13.11 6.69 46.06
N VAL A 691 14.25 6.63 46.76
CA VAL A 691 15.27 5.60 46.51
C VAL A 691 14.70 4.21 46.78
N LYS A 692 13.94 4.04 47.87
CA LYS A 692 13.27 2.78 48.18
C LYS A 692 12.25 2.39 47.09
N PHE A 693 11.46 3.34 46.59
CA PHE A 693 10.53 3.11 45.49
C PHE A 693 11.27 2.65 44.22
N ILE A 694 12.29 3.39 43.78
CA ILE A 694 13.07 3.06 42.58
C ILE A 694 13.70 1.66 42.69
N LEU A 695 14.38 1.37 43.80
CA LEU A 695 15.04 0.07 43.99
C LEU A 695 14.05 -1.09 44.08
N SER A 696 12.82 -0.85 44.55
CA SER A 696 11.78 -1.88 44.58
C SER A 696 11.33 -2.35 43.19
N LEU A 697 11.60 -1.56 42.15
CA LEU A 697 11.26 -1.86 40.76
C LEU A 697 12.34 -2.68 40.04
N GLN A 698 13.52 -2.86 40.64
CA GLN A 698 14.58 -3.69 40.07
C GLN A 698 14.17 -5.17 40.10
N GLN A 699 14.06 -5.77 38.91
CA GLN A 699 13.70 -7.18 38.76
C GLN A 699 14.89 -8.09 39.05
N PRO A 700 14.66 -9.39 39.37
CA PRO A 700 15.74 -10.34 39.60
C PRO A 700 16.74 -10.48 38.44
N SER A 701 16.29 -10.21 37.21
CA SER A 701 17.13 -10.23 36.00
C SER A 701 18.03 -9.00 35.85
N GLY A 702 17.83 -7.93 36.63
CA GLY A 702 18.59 -6.68 36.57
C GLY A 702 17.93 -5.54 35.78
N ILE A 703 16.86 -5.82 35.02
CA ILE A 703 16.03 -4.79 34.38
C ILE A 703 15.09 -4.13 35.38
N PHE A 704 14.67 -2.90 35.10
CA PHE A 704 13.67 -2.18 35.90
C PHE A 704 12.27 -2.26 35.31
N ALA A 705 11.27 -2.32 36.19
CA ALA A 705 9.89 -2.10 35.84
C ALA A 705 9.52 -0.60 35.89
N GLY A 706 8.48 -0.19 35.16
CA GLY A 706 7.97 1.18 35.18
C GLY A 706 7.22 1.54 36.47
N ASP A 707 6.49 0.57 37.00
CA ASP A 707 5.64 0.65 38.18
C ASP A 707 5.36 -0.77 38.76
N SER A 708 4.39 -0.88 39.68
CA SER A 708 4.00 -2.14 40.31
C SER A 708 3.34 -3.16 39.36
N PHE A 709 2.95 -2.78 38.15
CA PHE A 709 2.26 -3.65 37.19
C PHE A 709 3.23 -4.44 36.28
N GLY A 710 4.54 -4.19 36.39
CA GLY A 710 5.57 -5.11 35.90
C GLY A 710 6.00 -4.96 34.44
N GLU A 711 5.67 -3.84 33.78
CA GLU A 711 6.21 -3.53 32.44
C GLU A 711 7.71 -3.25 32.54
N VAL A 712 8.54 -3.94 31.72
CA VAL A 712 10.00 -3.81 31.74
C VAL A 712 10.54 -3.26 30.43
N ASP A 713 11.49 -2.32 30.52
CA ASP A 713 12.17 -1.71 29.37
C ASP A 713 13.56 -1.19 29.77
N THR A 714 14.53 -1.23 28.86
CA THR A 714 15.86 -0.62 29.05
C THR A 714 15.80 0.87 29.38
N ARG A 715 14.76 1.60 28.92
CA ARG A 715 14.49 2.99 29.32
C ARG A 715 14.27 3.12 30.82
N PHE A 716 13.54 2.21 31.45
CA PHE A 716 13.33 2.25 32.90
C PHE A 716 14.63 2.02 33.66
N SER A 717 15.54 1.22 33.10
CA SER A 717 16.86 1.00 33.69
C SER A 717 17.70 2.29 33.67
N TYR A 718 17.72 3.01 32.55
CA TYR A 718 18.33 4.34 32.47
C TYR A 718 17.68 5.35 33.40
N ILE A 719 16.34 5.39 33.46
CA ILE A 719 15.60 6.31 34.33
C ILE A 719 15.96 6.06 35.80
N ALA A 720 16.02 4.80 36.23
CA ALA A 720 16.43 4.42 37.58
C ALA A 720 17.87 4.85 37.89
N ILE A 721 18.81 4.55 36.98
CA ILE A 721 20.23 4.91 37.11
C ILE A 721 20.40 6.43 37.18
N ASN A 722 19.73 7.17 36.29
CA ASN A 722 19.77 8.62 36.25
C ASN A 722 19.24 9.22 37.56
N ALA A 723 18.05 8.78 38.01
CA ALA A 723 17.48 9.24 39.27
C ALA A 723 18.39 8.94 40.48
N LEU A 724 18.91 7.71 40.59
CA LEU A 724 19.82 7.34 41.68
C LEU A 724 21.13 8.12 41.64
N SER A 725 21.66 8.41 40.44
CA SER A 725 22.86 9.23 40.27
C SER A 725 22.63 10.67 40.71
N LEU A 726 21.54 11.30 40.27
CA LEU A 726 21.13 12.65 40.66
C LEU A 726 20.91 12.78 42.17
N LEU A 727 20.44 11.71 42.83
CA LEU A 727 20.24 11.66 44.28
C LEU A 727 21.50 11.26 45.07
N GLY A 728 22.62 10.94 44.40
CA GLY A 728 23.86 10.49 45.06
C GLY A 728 23.77 9.10 45.68
N ARG A 729 22.87 8.25 45.19
CA ARG A 729 22.52 6.91 45.73
C ARG A 729 22.78 5.77 44.76
N LEU A 730 23.63 5.99 43.76
CA LEU A 730 24.01 5.00 42.76
C LEU A 730 24.63 3.73 43.38
N LYS A 731 25.31 3.86 44.54
CA LYS A 731 25.90 2.75 45.30
C LYS A 731 24.90 1.70 45.82
N ASP A 732 23.62 2.05 45.90
CA ASP A 732 22.57 1.15 46.40
C ASP A 732 22.01 0.25 45.28
N LEU A 733 22.39 0.51 44.02
CA LEU A 733 22.01 -0.28 42.86
C LEU A 733 22.86 -1.55 42.76
N ASP A 734 22.25 -2.68 42.39
CA ASP A 734 22.99 -3.84 41.91
C ASP A 734 23.51 -3.58 40.48
N VAL A 735 24.67 -2.91 40.41
CA VAL A 735 25.29 -2.43 39.16
C VAL A 735 25.57 -3.59 38.21
N GLU A 736 26.15 -4.68 38.69
CA GLU A 736 26.57 -5.79 37.82
C GLU A 736 25.39 -6.50 37.17
N LYS A 737 24.26 -6.67 37.88
CA LYS A 737 23.05 -7.23 37.26
C LYS A 737 22.46 -6.31 36.21
N THR A 738 22.39 -5.01 36.50
CA THR A 738 21.81 -4.05 35.55
C THR A 738 22.69 -3.89 34.31
N VAL A 739 24.01 -3.79 34.47
CA VAL A 739 24.96 -3.79 33.33
C VAL A 739 24.86 -5.10 32.55
N GLY A 740 24.87 -6.25 33.24
CA GLY A 740 24.76 -7.56 32.60
C GLY A 740 23.48 -7.72 31.78
N TYR A 741 22.36 -7.13 32.21
CA TYR A 741 21.12 -7.14 31.44
C TYR A 741 21.18 -6.19 30.23
N ILE A 742 21.71 -4.97 30.39
CA ILE A 742 21.86 -4.00 29.29
C ILE A 742 22.74 -4.59 28.18
N VAL A 743 23.86 -5.22 28.54
CA VAL A 743 24.78 -5.86 27.58
C VAL A 743 24.09 -7.00 26.81
N GLN A 744 23.22 -7.79 27.46
CA GLN A 744 22.43 -8.83 26.78
C GLN A 744 21.36 -8.27 25.83
N CYS A 745 21.00 -6.98 25.94
CA CYS A 745 20.08 -6.32 25.01
C CYS A 745 20.79 -5.82 23.74
N ARG A 746 22.11 -5.98 23.62
CA ARG A 746 22.90 -5.63 22.44
C ARG A 746 22.66 -6.62 21.31
N ASN A 747 22.43 -6.11 20.10
CA ASN A 747 22.28 -6.90 18.88
C ASN A 747 23.58 -6.99 18.08
N PHE A 748 23.58 -7.81 17.03
CA PHE A 748 24.73 -8.03 16.16
C PHE A 748 25.18 -6.77 15.40
N ASP A 749 24.27 -5.80 15.22
CA ASP A 749 24.52 -4.53 14.55
C ASP A 749 25.14 -3.47 15.48
N GLY A 750 25.50 -3.85 16.71
CA GLY A 750 26.05 -2.98 17.74
C GLY A 750 25.00 -2.16 18.49
N GLY A 751 23.76 -2.10 18.00
CA GLY A 751 22.65 -1.38 18.62
C GLY A 751 22.04 -2.11 19.82
N PHE A 752 21.12 -1.45 20.51
CA PHE A 752 20.42 -1.98 21.69
C PHE A 752 18.91 -2.00 21.48
N GLY A 753 18.26 -3.07 21.93
CA GLY A 753 16.81 -3.22 21.97
C GLY A 753 16.20 -2.90 23.33
N SER A 754 14.87 -2.85 23.40
CA SER A 754 14.12 -2.58 24.65
C SER A 754 14.20 -3.68 25.71
N ARG A 755 14.56 -4.90 25.29
CA ARG A 755 14.76 -6.11 26.09
C ARG A 755 15.66 -7.08 25.32
N ILE A 756 16.08 -8.16 25.96
CA ILE A 756 16.91 -9.20 25.34
C ILE A 756 16.19 -9.75 24.10
N GLY A 757 16.88 -9.70 22.95
CA GLY A 757 16.34 -10.14 21.65
C GLY A 757 15.39 -9.16 20.96
N ALA A 758 15.14 -7.97 21.52
CA ALA A 758 14.41 -6.92 20.82
C ALA A 758 15.29 -6.19 19.81
N GLU A 759 14.68 -5.72 18.73
CA GLU A 759 15.35 -5.00 17.64
C GLU A 759 16.01 -3.69 18.10
N SER A 760 17.16 -3.36 17.51
CA SER A 760 17.90 -2.12 17.75
C SER A 760 17.06 -0.88 17.42
N HIS A 761 17.11 0.12 18.29
CA HIS A 761 16.40 1.39 18.08
C HIS A 761 17.21 2.56 18.64
N ALA A 762 17.30 3.69 17.92
CA ALA A 762 18.15 4.81 18.34
C ALA A 762 17.80 5.38 19.73
N GLY A 763 16.51 5.42 20.10
CA GLY A 763 16.10 5.80 21.45
C GLY A 763 16.53 4.79 22.53
N GLN A 764 16.62 3.50 22.17
CA GLN A 764 17.10 2.45 23.08
C GLN A 764 18.62 2.45 23.19
N VAL A 765 19.30 2.71 22.08
CA VAL A 765 20.74 2.97 22.04
C VAL A 765 21.10 4.14 22.95
N PHE A 766 20.39 5.27 22.85
CA PHE A 766 20.60 6.42 23.71
C PHE A 766 20.55 6.06 25.20
N VAL A 767 19.46 5.44 25.66
CA VAL A 767 19.29 5.13 27.08
C VAL A 767 20.30 4.08 27.57
N CYS A 768 20.66 3.09 26.75
CA CYS A 768 21.68 2.11 27.11
C CYS A 768 23.08 2.74 27.19
N CYS A 769 23.45 3.57 26.22
CA CYS A 769 24.71 4.31 26.23
C CYS A 769 24.79 5.26 27.43
N ALA A 770 23.72 6.00 27.71
CA ALA A 770 23.68 6.94 28.84
C ALA A 770 23.73 6.21 30.18
N ALA A 771 23.00 5.10 30.33
CA ALA A 771 23.08 4.25 31.52
C ALA A 771 24.51 3.72 31.76
N LEU A 772 25.15 3.17 30.74
CA LEU A 772 26.52 2.68 30.82
C LEU A 772 27.52 3.82 31.08
N THR A 773 27.29 5.02 30.55
CA THR A 773 28.13 6.20 30.81
C THR A 773 28.02 6.66 32.26
N ILE A 774 26.80 6.68 32.84
CA ILE A 774 26.61 7.03 34.26
C ILE A 774 27.33 6.03 35.16
N LEU A 775 27.26 4.74 34.81
CA LEU A 775 27.87 3.63 35.55
C LEU A 775 29.38 3.46 35.30
N ASP A 776 30.01 4.31 34.48
CA ASP A 776 31.42 4.20 34.09
C ASP A 776 31.77 2.85 33.42
N ARG A 777 30.84 2.32 32.61
CA ARG A 777 30.92 1.04 31.89
C ARG A 777 30.75 1.18 30.38
N LEU A 778 31.23 2.29 29.82
CA LEU A 778 31.17 2.54 28.37
C LEU A 778 32.05 1.56 27.58
N ASP A 779 33.01 0.90 28.24
CA ASP A 779 33.87 -0.15 27.68
C ASP A 779 33.12 -1.39 27.18
N GLU A 780 31.88 -1.60 27.64
CA GLU A 780 31.00 -2.68 27.16
C GLU A 780 30.44 -2.43 25.75
N ILE A 781 30.58 -1.21 25.23
CA ILE A 781 30.08 -0.81 23.91
C ILE A 781 31.15 -1.05 22.84
N ASP A 782 30.75 -1.72 21.76
CA ASP A 782 31.54 -1.75 20.52
C ASP A 782 31.43 -0.41 19.79
N THR A 783 32.26 0.55 20.19
CA THR A 783 32.21 1.94 19.73
C THR A 783 32.29 2.07 18.20
N PRO A 784 33.24 1.43 17.49
CA PRO A 784 33.29 1.51 16.02
C PRO A 784 31.98 1.11 15.34
N THR A 785 31.42 -0.05 15.72
CA THR A 785 30.20 -0.60 15.12
C THR A 785 29.00 0.28 15.43
N LEU A 786 28.84 0.69 16.69
CA LEU A 786 27.69 1.50 17.10
C LEU A 786 27.74 2.93 16.54
N SER A 787 28.93 3.55 16.47
CA SER A 787 29.09 4.88 15.87
C SER A 787 28.76 4.87 14.38
N TRP A 788 29.15 3.82 13.65
CA TRP A 788 28.76 3.64 12.25
C TRP A 788 27.24 3.47 12.10
N TRP A 789 26.64 2.59 12.91
CA TRP A 789 25.19 2.35 12.92
C TRP A 789 24.38 3.62 13.18
N LEU A 790 24.86 4.48 14.10
CA LEU A 790 24.25 5.77 14.43
C LEU A 790 24.42 6.79 13.29
N ALA A 791 25.58 6.84 12.65
CA ALA A 791 25.85 7.76 11.53
C ALA A 791 24.97 7.46 10.31
N GLU A 792 24.75 6.17 10.00
CA GLU A 792 23.84 5.72 8.93
C GLU A 792 22.36 6.06 9.18
N ARG A 793 22.00 6.68 10.31
CA ARG A 793 20.63 7.14 10.55
C ARG A 793 20.31 8.47 9.88
N GLN A 794 21.32 9.20 9.41
CA GLN A 794 21.08 10.49 8.76
C GLN A 794 20.54 10.29 7.34
N LEU A 795 19.35 10.82 7.11
CA LEU A 795 18.66 10.77 5.83
C LEU A 795 19.09 11.92 4.90
N PRO A 796 18.83 11.82 3.58
CA PRO A 796 19.18 12.87 2.62
C PRO A 796 18.58 14.25 2.94
N ASN A 797 17.41 14.29 3.59
CA ASN A 797 16.74 15.52 4.03
C ASN A 797 17.38 16.17 5.28
N GLY A 798 18.42 15.55 5.84
CA GLY A 798 19.16 16.04 7.01
C GLY A 798 18.68 15.50 8.35
N GLY A 799 17.44 15.00 8.43
CA GLY A 799 16.87 14.40 9.64
C GLY A 799 17.43 13.02 9.95
N LEU A 800 17.17 12.53 11.16
CA LEU A 800 17.70 11.26 11.68
C LEU A 800 16.57 10.28 11.94
N ASN A 801 16.77 8.99 11.63
CA ASN A 801 15.79 7.93 11.89
C ASN A 801 16.19 7.00 13.05
N GLY A 802 15.22 6.23 13.54
CA GLY A 802 15.45 5.29 14.65
C GLY A 802 16.03 3.92 14.26
N ARG A 803 15.99 3.55 12.97
CA ARG A 803 16.27 2.18 12.44
C ARG A 803 16.76 2.22 10.97
N PRO A 804 17.57 1.26 10.49
CA PRO A 804 17.97 1.16 9.08
C PRO A 804 16.79 0.89 8.11
N GLU A 805 16.91 1.35 6.86
CA GLU A 805 16.08 0.96 5.68
C GLU A 805 14.54 1.12 5.79
N LYS A 806 14.02 2.30 6.16
CA LYS A 806 12.57 2.59 6.08
C LYS A 806 12.26 3.95 5.43
N LEU A 807 11.44 3.97 4.35
CA LEU A 807 10.82 5.14 3.64
C LEU A 807 9.34 4.86 3.30
N GLU A 808 8.51 5.80 2.81
CA GLU A 808 7.69 6.83 3.49
C GLU A 808 6.20 6.48 3.36
N ASP A 809 5.37 6.61 4.42
CA ASP A 809 3.92 6.85 4.22
C ASP A 809 3.14 7.34 5.46
N VAL A 810 2.08 8.08 5.14
CA VAL A 810 1.21 8.92 5.98
C VAL A 810 0.07 8.10 6.60
N GLY A 811 -0.23 8.36 7.89
CA GLY A 811 -1.58 8.11 8.44
C GLY A 811 -1.66 7.34 9.77
N PHE A 812 -1.33 7.99 10.89
CA PHE A 812 -2.05 7.78 12.16
C PHE A 812 -1.84 8.99 13.09
N ARG A 813 -2.71 10.00 12.99
CA ARG A 813 -2.89 11.03 14.03
C ARG A 813 -4.22 10.77 14.72
N ALA A 814 -4.18 9.90 15.73
CA ALA A 814 -5.02 9.90 16.92
C ALA A 814 -4.71 8.60 17.65
N TRP A 815 -4.26 8.70 18.90
CA TRP A 815 -4.54 7.82 20.05
C TRP A 815 -3.48 8.19 21.09
N ILE A 816 -3.76 9.31 21.76
CA ILE A 816 -3.25 9.59 23.09
C ILE A 816 -4.20 8.85 24.05
N SER A 817 -3.61 8.09 24.98
CA SER A 817 -4.22 7.31 26.07
C SER A 817 -4.69 5.89 25.76
N LEU A 818 -3.73 4.95 25.73
CA LEU A 818 -3.63 3.85 26.72
C LEU A 818 -2.40 2.99 26.36
N PHE A 819 -1.51 2.80 27.34
CA PHE A 819 -0.16 2.25 27.23
C PHE A 819 0.83 3.16 26.47
N ALA A 820 1.57 3.96 27.25
CA ALA A 820 2.89 4.38 26.84
C ALA A 820 3.70 3.13 26.47
N ILE A 821 4.63 3.25 25.52
CA ILE A 821 5.39 2.15 24.90
C ILE A 821 4.70 1.51 23.68
N HIS A 822 4.59 2.27 22.58
CA HIS A 822 4.84 1.82 21.20
C HIS A 822 4.75 3.05 20.26
N LEU A 823 5.79 3.90 20.26
CA LEU A 823 5.92 5.00 19.31
C LEU A 823 7.02 4.63 18.31
N LEU A 824 6.62 4.30 17.09
CA LEU A 824 7.49 4.00 15.96
C LEU A 824 7.15 4.94 14.79
N PHE A 825 8.16 5.23 13.97
CA PHE A 825 8.17 5.58 12.54
C PHE A 825 8.65 7.02 12.15
N TRP A 826 9.69 7.03 11.27
CA TRP A 826 10.25 8.13 10.44
C TRP A 826 11.31 9.06 11.05
N SER A 827 11.87 10.01 10.27
CA SER A 827 12.86 10.99 10.75
C SER A 827 12.18 12.01 11.65
N GLN A 828 12.53 12.01 12.92
CA GLN A 828 11.85 12.76 13.97
C GLN A 828 12.83 13.75 14.58
N VAL A 829 12.33 14.92 14.95
CA VAL A 829 13.11 15.90 15.70
C VAL A 829 13.68 15.29 17.00
N CYS A 830 13.01 14.31 17.62
CA CYS A 830 13.54 13.66 18.82
C CYS A 830 14.80 12.81 18.57
N TYR A 831 14.98 12.21 17.38
CA TYR A 831 16.21 11.50 17.02
C TYR A 831 17.39 12.44 16.85
N SER A 832 17.14 13.73 16.57
CA SER A 832 18.21 14.73 16.57
C SER A 832 18.92 14.76 17.92
N PHE A 833 18.20 14.62 19.03
CA PHE A 833 18.84 14.49 20.33
C PHE A 833 19.33 13.07 20.59
N TRP A 834 18.52 12.02 20.41
CA TRP A 834 18.92 10.65 20.83
C TRP A 834 20.16 10.13 20.10
N VAL A 835 20.26 10.36 18.78
CA VAL A 835 21.43 9.95 18.01
C VAL A 835 22.63 10.82 18.34
N LEU A 836 22.46 12.16 18.41
CA LEU A 836 23.57 13.05 18.74
C LEU A 836 24.08 12.85 20.16
N ALA A 837 23.21 12.60 21.14
CA ALA A 837 23.60 12.33 22.52
C ALA A 837 24.42 11.04 22.59
N SER A 838 23.99 9.99 21.87
CA SER A 838 24.75 8.73 21.75
C SER A 838 26.12 8.97 21.12
N LEU A 839 26.18 9.68 19.99
CA LEU A 839 27.43 10.05 19.32
C LEU A 839 28.30 10.98 20.17
N SER A 840 27.70 11.83 21.01
CA SER A 840 28.40 12.74 21.92
C SER A 840 29.13 11.99 23.02
N MET A 841 28.50 10.99 23.63
CA MET A 841 29.13 10.08 24.59
C MET A 841 30.24 9.25 23.94
N LEU A 842 30.08 8.88 22.66
CA LEU A 842 31.08 8.14 21.88
C LEU A 842 32.17 9.03 21.25
N LYS A 843 32.07 10.36 21.39
CA LYS A 843 32.98 11.37 20.79
C LYS A 843 33.06 11.29 19.26
N LYS A 844 31.89 11.18 18.61
CA LYS A 844 31.68 10.99 17.16
C LYS A 844 30.59 11.88 16.56
N VAL A 845 30.32 13.03 17.18
CA VAL A 845 29.30 13.98 16.68
C VAL A 845 29.63 14.50 15.27
N ASP A 846 30.92 14.53 14.93
CA ASP A 846 31.45 14.90 13.62
C ASP A 846 31.04 13.94 12.48
N TYR A 847 30.48 12.77 12.78
CA TYR A 847 29.99 11.83 11.78
C TYR A 847 28.66 12.25 11.12
N ILE A 848 27.99 13.26 11.68
CA ILE A 848 26.71 13.77 11.19
C ILE A 848 26.93 15.09 10.43
N ASP A 849 26.26 15.24 9.28
CA ASP A 849 26.15 16.52 8.57
C ASP A 849 25.30 17.49 9.40
N SER A 850 26.00 18.22 10.26
CA SER A 850 25.43 19.17 11.20
C SER A 850 24.65 20.31 10.54
N ASN A 851 25.04 20.75 9.33
CA ASN A 851 24.35 21.82 8.62
C ASN A 851 22.97 21.37 8.14
N LYS A 852 22.89 20.17 7.57
CA LYS A 852 21.62 19.60 7.13
C LYS A 852 20.69 19.30 8.30
N LEU A 853 21.24 18.81 9.42
CA LEU A 853 20.42 18.52 10.59
C LEU A 853 19.88 19.79 11.26
N ILE A 854 20.67 20.87 11.35
CA ILE A 854 20.19 22.18 11.82
C ILE A 854 19.05 22.67 10.93
N SER A 855 19.23 22.65 9.61
CA SER A 855 18.19 23.06 8.65
C SER A 855 16.91 22.24 8.82
N PHE A 856 17.04 20.93 9.02
CA PHE A 856 15.89 20.05 9.28
C PHE A 856 15.14 20.44 10.57
N ILE A 857 15.84 20.63 11.70
CA ILE A 857 15.20 21.01 12.96
C ILE A 857 14.49 22.36 12.84
N LEU A 858 15.14 23.35 12.20
CA LEU A 858 14.56 24.68 11.99
C LEU A 858 13.37 24.64 11.04
N SER A 859 13.33 23.73 10.07
CA SER A 859 12.18 23.58 9.18
C SER A 859 10.94 22.98 9.88
N ALA A 860 11.11 22.38 11.07
CA ALA A 860 10.03 21.80 11.88
C ALA A 860 9.46 22.78 12.92
N GLN A 861 9.95 24.03 12.97
CA GLN A 861 9.45 25.06 13.89
C GLN A 861 8.16 25.70 13.34
N ASP A 862 7.21 26.01 14.21
CA ASP A 862 6.03 26.80 13.86
C ASP A 862 6.35 28.29 13.92
N SER A 863 6.26 28.95 12.77
CA SER A 863 6.57 30.37 12.59
C SER A 863 5.46 31.31 13.07
N GLU A 864 4.25 30.81 13.36
CA GLU A 864 3.12 31.61 13.85
C GLU A 864 2.91 31.43 15.36
N GLY A 865 2.78 30.18 15.81
CA GLY A 865 2.42 29.83 17.20
C GLY A 865 3.62 29.56 18.11
N GLY A 866 4.78 29.28 17.53
CA GLY A 866 5.95 28.76 18.24
C GLY A 866 5.83 27.27 18.59
N GLY A 867 6.95 26.71 19.00
CA GLY A 867 7.13 25.27 19.23
C GLY A 867 7.78 24.57 18.03
N ILE A 868 8.36 23.39 18.27
CA ILE A 868 8.92 22.53 17.23
C ILE A 868 8.10 21.24 17.20
N ALA A 869 7.70 20.85 16.00
CA ALA A 869 6.93 19.63 15.77
C ALA A 869 7.83 18.43 15.51
N ASP A 870 7.23 17.25 15.38
CA ASP A 870 7.96 16.04 14.98
C ASP A 870 8.67 16.24 13.63
N ARG A 871 8.02 16.96 12.70
CA ARG A 871 8.48 17.23 11.33
C ARG A 871 7.93 18.56 10.79
N PRO A 872 8.51 19.09 9.69
CA PRO A 872 7.93 20.22 8.98
C PRO A 872 6.45 20.01 8.61
N GLY A 873 5.60 20.96 9.02
CA GLY A 873 4.16 20.94 8.77
C GLY A 873 3.32 20.16 9.78
N ASP A 874 3.93 19.50 10.77
CA ASP A 874 3.21 18.87 11.88
C ASP A 874 2.84 19.89 12.98
N MET A 875 1.81 19.58 13.77
CA MET A 875 1.48 20.35 14.98
C MET A 875 2.62 20.26 16.02
N PRO A 876 3.10 21.41 16.56
CA PRO A 876 4.11 21.44 17.60
C PRO A 876 3.67 20.83 18.94
N ASP A 877 4.61 20.22 19.64
CA ASP A 877 4.46 19.79 21.02
C ASP A 877 5.71 20.10 21.85
N VAL A 878 5.55 20.16 23.18
CA VAL A 878 6.65 20.51 24.08
C VAL A 878 7.77 19.47 24.13
N PHE A 879 7.47 18.21 23.81
CA PHE A 879 8.44 17.12 23.77
C PHE A 879 9.41 17.31 22.60
N HIS A 880 8.91 17.50 21.39
CA HIS A 880 9.73 17.78 20.20
C HIS A 880 10.38 19.16 20.26
N THR A 881 9.74 20.15 20.89
CA THR A 881 10.37 21.44 21.21
C THR A 881 11.62 21.25 22.06
N HIS A 882 11.54 20.46 23.13
CA HIS A 882 12.68 20.18 23.99
C HIS A 882 13.81 19.45 23.26
N PHE A 883 13.51 18.34 22.57
CA PHE A 883 14.54 17.56 21.90
C PHE A 883 15.13 18.25 20.67
N GLY A 884 14.35 19.07 19.96
CA GLY A 884 14.87 19.89 18.85
C GLY A 884 15.86 20.93 19.33
N VAL A 885 15.52 21.68 20.38
CA VAL A 885 16.43 22.67 20.97
C VAL A 885 17.65 21.99 21.61
N ALA A 886 17.49 20.82 22.24
CA ALA A 886 18.60 20.04 22.78
C ALA A 886 19.54 19.52 21.68
N GLY A 887 19.01 19.05 20.55
CA GLY A 887 19.80 18.69 19.37
C GLY A 887 20.60 19.87 18.83
N LEU A 888 19.97 21.04 18.69
CA LEU A 888 20.64 22.29 18.27
C LEU A 888 21.77 22.70 19.24
N SER A 889 21.57 22.52 20.55
CA SER A 889 22.59 22.78 21.56
C SER A 889 23.84 21.90 21.36
N ILE A 890 23.68 20.58 21.15
CA ILE A 890 24.81 19.67 20.87
C ILE A 890 25.53 20.02 19.56
N LEU A 891 24.80 20.54 18.56
CA LEU A 891 25.36 20.97 17.27
C LEU A 891 26.05 22.35 17.31
N GLY A 892 26.08 22.99 18.49
CA GLY A 892 26.73 24.29 18.69
C GLY A 892 25.95 25.47 18.09
N TYR A 893 24.62 25.38 17.98
CA TYR A 893 23.81 26.47 17.45
C TYR A 893 23.96 27.76 18.29
N PRO A 894 24.10 28.95 17.66
CA PRO A 894 24.36 30.19 18.38
C PRO A 894 23.21 30.57 19.32
N GLY A 895 23.54 31.16 20.48
CA GLY A 895 22.57 31.64 21.46
C GLY A 895 21.98 30.59 22.40
N LEU A 896 22.28 29.29 22.22
CA LEU A 896 21.85 28.21 23.11
C LEU A 896 22.94 27.84 24.13
N VAL A 897 22.55 27.53 25.37
CA VAL A 897 23.45 26.99 26.40
C VAL A 897 23.61 25.47 26.25
N ASP A 898 24.69 24.92 26.80
CA ASP A 898 24.98 23.48 26.67
C ASP A 898 23.99 22.61 27.44
N ILE A 899 23.49 21.57 26.77
CA ILE A 899 22.78 20.45 27.38
C ILE A 899 23.77 19.32 27.66
N ASP A 900 23.69 18.71 28.83
CA ASP A 900 24.40 17.46 29.10
C ASP A 900 23.66 16.30 28.38
N PRO A 901 24.29 15.63 27.40
CA PRO A 901 23.67 14.57 26.62
C PRO A 901 23.44 13.30 27.43
N VAL A 902 24.12 13.10 28.57
CA VAL A 902 23.99 11.90 29.41
C VAL A 902 22.76 12.00 30.29
N TYR A 903 22.49 13.18 30.87
CA TYR A 903 21.36 13.40 31.78
C TYR A 903 20.15 14.05 31.12
N CYS A 904 20.32 14.60 29.90
CA CYS A 904 19.34 15.47 29.24
C CYS A 904 18.94 16.70 30.09
N MET A 905 19.89 17.25 30.85
CA MET A 905 19.70 18.42 31.72
C MET A 905 20.72 19.51 31.38
N PRO A 906 20.48 20.80 31.72
CA PRO A 906 21.45 21.86 31.42
C PRO A 906 22.83 21.52 32.01
N ALA A 907 23.89 21.63 31.21
CA ALA A 907 25.22 21.14 31.58
C ALA A 907 25.75 21.80 32.87
N ALA A 908 25.47 23.09 33.06
CA ALA A 908 25.82 23.83 34.27
C ALA A 908 25.18 23.25 35.55
N VAL A 909 23.97 22.66 35.45
CA VAL A 909 23.30 22.01 36.59
C VAL A 909 24.03 20.72 36.96
N ILE A 910 24.40 19.90 35.97
CA ILE A 910 25.12 18.63 36.19
C ILE A 910 26.54 18.87 36.71
N GLU A 911 27.23 19.89 36.20
CA GLU A 911 28.55 20.31 36.68
C GLU A 911 28.53 20.74 38.14
N ARG A 912 27.51 21.52 38.53
CA ARG A 912 27.32 21.95 39.92
C ARG A 912 27.09 20.77 40.86
N LEU A 913 26.51 19.68 40.38
CA LEU A 913 26.34 18.43 41.13
C LEU A 913 27.62 17.56 41.14
N GLY A 914 28.65 17.92 40.37
CA GLY A 914 29.87 17.11 40.24
C GLY A 914 29.66 15.80 39.47
N LEU A 915 28.61 15.73 38.64
CA LEU A 915 28.21 14.50 37.93
C LEU A 915 28.63 14.48 36.45
N ARG A 916 29.35 15.50 35.97
CA ARG A 916 29.74 15.63 34.57
C ARG A 916 30.56 14.41 34.12
N LYS A 917 30.11 13.77 33.04
CA LYS A 917 30.80 12.67 32.37
C LYS A 917 31.54 13.16 31.12
N ASP A 918 32.36 12.29 30.55
CA ASP A 918 33.18 12.59 29.38
C ASP A 918 32.36 12.47 28.09
N TRP A 919 31.92 13.60 27.55
CA TRP A 919 31.15 13.70 26.30
C TRP A 919 31.61 14.93 25.48
N GLN A 920 31.33 14.93 24.17
CA GLN A 920 31.74 16.00 23.25
C GLN A 920 30.55 16.61 22.49
N ALA A 921 30.38 17.92 22.56
CA ALA A 921 29.51 18.69 21.65
C ALA A 921 30.35 19.44 20.61
N LEU A 922 29.71 19.96 19.55
CA LEU A 922 30.38 20.84 18.59
C LEU A 922 30.62 22.23 19.21
N ASP A 923 31.74 22.85 18.81
CA ASP A 923 32.05 24.23 19.20
C ASP A 923 30.91 25.17 18.79
N ARG A 924 30.64 26.16 19.66
CA ARG A 924 29.62 27.17 19.38
C ARG A 924 29.92 27.93 18.10
N ARG A 925 28.98 27.88 17.17
CA ARG A 925 29.03 28.58 15.89
C ARG A 925 28.93 30.08 16.13
N LYS A 926 29.59 30.86 15.28
CA LYS A 926 29.41 32.32 15.27
C LYS A 926 27.99 32.63 14.77
N ALA A 927 27.32 33.54 15.48
CA ALA A 927 25.99 34.04 15.12
C ALA A 927 25.99 34.73 13.75
#